data_AF-G2P494-F1
#
_entry.id   AF-G2P494-F1
#
_cell.length_a   1.000
_cell.length_b   1.000
_cell.length_c   1.000
_cell.angle_alpha   90.00
_cell.angle_beta   90.00
_cell.angle_gamma   90.00
#
_symmetry.space_group_name_H-M   'P 1'
#
loop_
_entity.id
_entity.type
_entity.pdbx_description
1 polymer ?
#
loop_
_entity_poly.entity_id
_entity_poly.type
_entity_poly.pdbx_seq_one_letter_code
_entity_poly.pdbx_strand_id
1 'polypeptide(L)'
;MPSIPHVLRRLLLLVMTASLCAVGLSIGATARAAAPGNGSVTDPNIAYTGRWDLGSTTAAVPNWTGGYLQTAFTGTTVKIKARDAVNFYASVDGGADVFYAGVRGTVNLTPTPLPQGNHTLRVSYRSGDTVFQGLVLDSGAGTVAPRVPSGLIEFVGDSITAGALTDRLALDSYGWKTGEQLGMRHTQIARSGYCLVGKDGCVGLAAQFFKTASTGDQNWDFSRYQANAVVINLGTNDIGHGVTGAEFQSAYTALLRDIRAKYPNAALFAVQTLKKRYLTETRAAVSARNGAGDAKVYYVDTSGWLTDGTDYEDGNGHPNEAGHTKFANRLAPAISAKLGTAGVKAAAPGRPGDPHITFSGRWDTKTSTTAYTPYWAGAYFRTGFTGRTVKLEQRGAIDLWASIDGGPATFYDEAKGTVNLTPTPLAAGNHTLQVNYQVIAGSYHGDAVFQGLTLDSGATTFTPPAPKKLIEFVGDSITVGTTTSQNARTAYGWLIGERLGADHTQIAQGGAALVDTADDRMSLEQQFTKLNPNAATPDWDFSRYQANAVVINLGTNDVGRGVSSAQFQASYTSLLRKVRTAYPNAWIFALRTFSGRFGTETKAAVTAFGDAKSSSVDTTGWLASDDLSDSVHPNDKGHRTITDRLAPLISAKLQA
;
A
#
# COMPACT_ATOMS: atom_id res chain seq x y z
N MET A 1 77.70 -48.76 -42.34
CA MET A 1 76.63 -48.31 -43.27
C MET A 1 75.45 -47.89 -42.40
N PRO A 2 75.10 -46.60 -42.31
CA PRO A 2 74.06 -46.14 -41.40
C PRO A 2 72.67 -46.22 -42.04
N SER A 3 71.71 -46.37 -41.14
CA SER A 3 70.33 -46.80 -41.31
C SER A 3 69.33 -45.65 -41.14
N ILE A 4 68.16 -45.88 -41.72
CA ILE A 4 66.97 -45.01 -41.85
C ILE A 4 66.15 -45.00 -40.52
N PRO A 5 65.00 -44.29 -40.37
CA PRO A 5 64.84 -42.96 -39.77
C PRO A 5 63.80 -42.90 -38.60
N HIS A 6 63.49 -41.67 -38.15
CA HIS A 6 62.46 -41.25 -37.17
C HIS A 6 62.81 -41.65 -35.71
N VAL A 7 62.65 -40.80 -34.70
CA VAL A 7 61.39 -40.21 -34.22
C VAL A 7 61.70 -39.05 -33.26
N LEU A 8 60.93 -37.98 -33.40
CA LEU A 8 60.93 -36.76 -32.58
C LEU A 8 60.48 -37.03 -31.13
N ARG A 9 61.25 -36.52 -30.15
CA ARG A 9 60.90 -36.49 -28.72
C ARG A 9 60.62 -35.04 -28.30
N ARG A 10 59.40 -34.81 -27.78
CA ARG A 10 58.97 -33.81 -26.78
C ARG A 10 59.27 -32.32 -27.02
N LEU A 11 58.22 -31.48 -27.16
CA LEU A 11 57.79 -30.54 -26.10
C LEU A 11 56.52 -29.74 -26.49
N LEU A 12 55.63 -29.58 -25.49
CA LEU A 12 54.77 -28.43 -25.19
C LEU A 12 53.40 -28.19 -25.90
N LEU A 13 52.42 -28.02 -25.00
CA LEU A 13 51.20 -27.20 -25.01
C LEU A 13 49.82 -27.75 -25.47
N LEU A 14 49.01 -27.93 -24.43
CA LEU A 14 47.63 -27.49 -24.20
C LEU A 14 46.46 -28.18 -24.92
N VAL A 15 45.70 -28.87 -24.07
CA VAL A 15 44.47 -29.63 -24.28
C VAL A 15 43.26 -28.69 -24.41
N MET A 16 42.54 -28.77 -25.53
CA MET A 16 41.11 -28.47 -25.64
C MET A 16 40.45 -29.53 -26.52
N THR A 17 39.70 -30.45 -25.90
CA THR A 17 38.70 -31.37 -26.47
C THR A 17 38.03 -32.04 -25.26
N ALA A 18 36.75 -32.37 -25.18
CA ALA A 18 35.67 -32.42 -26.14
C ALA A 18 34.33 -32.30 -25.39
N SER A 19 33.36 -31.64 -26.02
CA SER A 19 31.95 -31.70 -25.63
C SER A 19 31.39 -33.08 -25.96
N LEU A 20 31.12 -33.89 -24.95
CA LEU A 20 30.34 -35.13 -25.09
C LEU A 20 28.96 -34.91 -24.46
N CYS A 21 27.93 -34.93 -25.31
CA CYS A 21 26.53 -34.95 -24.90
C CYS A 21 26.23 -36.24 -24.12
N ALA A 22 26.18 -36.14 -22.79
CA ALA A 22 25.54 -37.16 -21.95
C ALA A 22 24.07 -36.77 -21.78
N VAL A 23 23.19 -37.46 -22.51
CA VAL A 23 21.75 -37.49 -22.22
C VAL A 23 21.59 -38.24 -20.89
N GLY A 24 21.68 -37.52 -19.79
CA GLY A 24 21.27 -38.02 -18.49
C GLY A 24 19.76 -38.02 -18.44
N LEU A 25 19.14 -39.20 -18.42
CA LEU A 25 17.77 -39.36 -17.96
C LEU A 25 17.70 -38.81 -16.53
N SER A 26 17.15 -37.61 -16.39
CA SER A 26 16.68 -37.10 -15.11
C SER A 26 15.47 -37.92 -14.71
N ILE A 27 15.72 -38.99 -13.95
CA ILE A 27 14.70 -39.65 -13.15
C ILE A 27 14.23 -38.57 -12.18
N GLY A 28 13.12 -37.91 -12.52
CA GLY A 28 12.47 -36.97 -11.63
C GLY A 28 12.13 -37.71 -10.35
N ALA A 29 12.90 -37.45 -9.29
CA ALA A 29 12.48 -37.80 -7.95
C ALA A 29 11.21 -37.00 -7.68
N THR A 30 10.05 -37.61 -7.94
CA THR A 30 8.79 -37.12 -7.39
C THR A 30 9.01 -37.06 -5.89
N ALA A 31 9.08 -35.84 -5.34
CA ALA A 31 9.12 -35.65 -3.90
C ALA A 31 7.93 -36.41 -3.32
N ARG A 32 8.22 -37.55 -2.67
CA ARG A 32 7.20 -38.33 -1.99
C ARG A 32 6.57 -37.39 -0.96
N ALA A 33 5.29 -37.09 -1.11
CA ALA A 33 4.57 -36.27 -0.15
C ALA A 33 4.84 -36.82 1.26
N ALA A 34 5.34 -35.98 2.16
CA ALA A 34 5.60 -36.36 3.54
C ALA A 34 4.30 -36.97 4.13
N ALA A 35 4.43 -38.03 4.92
CA ALA A 35 3.27 -38.64 5.54
C ALA A 35 2.51 -37.61 6.39
N PRO A 36 1.16 -37.63 6.38
CA PRO A 36 0.37 -36.76 7.24
C PRO A 36 0.79 -36.93 8.70
N GLY A 37 0.94 -35.82 9.41
CA GLY A 37 1.31 -35.83 10.83
C GLY A 37 0.09 -36.00 11.72
N ASN A 38 0.32 -36.34 12.99
CA ASN A 38 -0.72 -36.69 13.95
C ASN A 38 -1.21 -35.51 14.82
N GLY A 39 -0.70 -34.31 14.58
CA GLY A 39 -0.98 -33.11 15.36
C GLY A 39 -0.30 -33.07 16.73
N SER A 40 0.60 -34.00 17.09
CA SER A 40 1.30 -33.95 18.37
C SER A 40 2.28 -32.76 18.43
N VAL A 41 2.79 -32.45 19.63
CA VAL A 41 3.78 -31.38 19.80
C VAL A 41 5.05 -31.62 18.96
N THR A 42 5.43 -32.89 18.78
CA THR A 42 6.60 -33.32 18.00
C THR A 42 6.29 -33.54 16.52
N ASP A 43 5.10 -33.17 16.05
CA ASP A 43 4.70 -33.35 14.66
C ASP A 43 5.57 -32.50 13.73
N PRO A 44 6.32 -33.11 12.78
CA PRO A 44 7.22 -32.37 11.89
C PRO A 44 6.49 -31.42 10.93
N ASN A 45 5.17 -31.56 10.79
CA ASN A 45 4.34 -30.68 9.98
C ASN A 45 3.84 -29.45 10.74
N ILE A 46 4.25 -29.25 12.01
CA ILE A 46 3.96 -28.04 12.78
C ILE A 46 5.21 -27.15 12.81
N ALA A 47 5.11 -25.98 12.20
CA ALA A 47 6.18 -24.99 12.20
C ALA A 47 6.00 -24.01 13.37
N TYR A 48 6.95 -23.98 14.30
CA TYR A 48 6.99 -23.03 15.41
C TYR A 48 7.84 -21.82 15.03
N THR A 49 7.25 -20.62 15.07
CA THR A 49 7.96 -19.34 14.86
C THR A 49 8.10 -18.60 16.18
N GLY A 50 9.32 -18.13 16.45
CA GLY A 50 9.71 -17.53 17.72
C GLY A 50 10.47 -18.50 18.61
N ARG A 51 10.71 -18.09 19.86
CA ARG A 51 11.52 -18.85 20.81
C ARG A 51 10.66 -19.76 21.67
N TRP A 52 10.39 -20.95 21.12
CA TRP A 52 9.61 -21.98 21.78
C TRP A 52 10.49 -22.89 22.64
N ASP A 53 10.04 -23.18 23.86
CA ASP A 53 10.51 -24.37 24.58
C ASP A 53 9.81 -25.60 24.00
N LEU A 54 10.62 -26.53 23.52
CA LEU A 54 10.23 -27.79 22.87
C LEU A 54 10.91 -28.98 23.57
N GLY A 55 11.36 -28.81 24.82
CA GLY A 55 12.02 -29.86 25.59
C GLY A 55 11.10 -31.02 25.98
N SER A 56 9.77 -30.82 25.93
CA SER A 56 8.77 -31.84 26.19
C SER A 56 8.13 -32.34 24.88
N THR A 57 7.88 -33.65 24.81
CA THR A 57 7.17 -34.28 23.68
C THR A 57 5.65 -34.06 23.73
N THR A 58 5.13 -33.46 24.81
CA THR A 58 3.68 -33.28 25.06
C THR A 58 3.30 -31.83 25.38
N ALA A 59 4.28 -30.93 25.49
CA ALA A 59 4.05 -29.53 25.79
C ALA A 59 5.07 -28.65 25.06
N ALA A 60 4.58 -27.63 24.36
CA ALA A 60 5.40 -26.58 23.76
C ALA A 60 4.96 -25.20 24.27
N VAL A 61 5.91 -24.32 24.57
CA VAL A 61 5.62 -23.02 25.18
C VAL A 61 6.28 -21.89 24.40
N PRO A 62 5.53 -20.90 23.88
CA PRO A 62 6.09 -19.68 23.34
C PRO A 62 6.53 -18.79 24.51
N ASN A 63 7.84 -18.64 24.71
CA ASN A 63 8.37 -17.96 25.90
C ASN A 63 8.55 -16.44 25.75
N TRP A 64 8.24 -15.92 24.56
CA TRP A 64 8.22 -14.51 24.23
C TRP A 64 6.91 -14.15 23.51
N THR A 65 6.54 -12.87 23.58
CA THR A 65 5.34 -12.38 22.90
C THR A 65 5.44 -12.52 21.37
N GLY A 66 4.30 -12.68 20.70
CA GLY A 66 4.26 -12.85 19.25
C GLY A 66 4.80 -14.18 18.72
N GLY A 67 5.08 -15.15 19.59
CA GLY A 67 5.32 -16.53 19.18
C GLY A 67 4.04 -17.17 18.65
N TYR A 68 4.15 -17.86 17.52
CA TYR A 68 3.03 -18.54 16.88
C TYR A 68 3.45 -19.87 16.25
N LEU A 69 2.48 -20.75 16.06
CA LEU A 69 2.65 -21.98 15.29
C LEU A 69 1.85 -21.91 13.99
N GLN A 70 2.30 -22.64 12.98
CA GLN A 70 1.60 -22.82 11.71
C GLN A 70 1.59 -24.30 11.32
N THR A 71 0.51 -24.72 10.68
CA THR A 71 0.44 -26.02 9.99
C THR A 71 -0.58 -25.93 8.86
N ALA A 72 -0.62 -26.94 8.00
CA ALA A 72 -1.80 -27.25 7.21
C ALA A 72 -2.43 -28.55 7.73
N PHE A 73 -3.70 -28.81 7.46
CA PHE A 73 -4.37 -30.04 7.86
C PHE A 73 -5.38 -30.50 6.81
N THR A 74 -5.59 -31.80 6.72
CA THR A 74 -6.67 -32.39 5.90
C THR A 74 -7.95 -32.52 6.72
N GLY A 75 -9.09 -32.66 6.06
CA GLY A 75 -10.38 -32.92 6.72
C GLY A 75 -11.26 -31.70 6.78
N THR A 76 -12.18 -31.67 7.74
CA THR A 76 -13.21 -30.63 7.88
C THR A 76 -13.14 -29.92 9.22
N THR A 77 -12.55 -30.55 10.25
CA THR A 77 -12.42 -29.97 11.58
C THR A 77 -11.01 -30.02 12.15
N VAL A 78 -10.65 -28.98 12.91
CA VAL A 78 -9.43 -28.93 13.72
C VAL A 78 -9.73 -28.37 15.10
N LYS A 79 -9.16 -29.00 16.12
CA LYS A 79 -9.22 -28.55 17.52
C LYS A 79 -7.81 -28.42 18.08
N ILE A 80 -7.65 -27.58 19.08
CA ILE A 80 -6.38 -27.39 19.80
C ILE A 80 -6.53 -27.87 21.25
N LYS A 81 -5.49 -28.49 21.79
CA LYS A 81 -5.41 -28.86 23.21
C LYS A 81 -4.67 -27.78 23.99
N ALA A 82 -5.38 -27.11 24.88
CA ALA A 82 -4.88 -26.17 25.87
C ALA A 82 -4.80 -26.85 27.25
N ARG A 83 -3.66 -26.69 27.93
CA ARG A 83 -3.42 -27.30 29.25
C ARG A 83 -4.32 -26.68 30.32
N ASP A 84 -4.34 -25.35 30.39
CA ASP A 84 -5.17 -24.58 31.31
C ASP A 84 -5.70 -23.29 30.63
N ALA A 85 -6.29 -22.36 31.39
CA ALA A 85 -6.90 -21.14 30.89
C ALA A 85 -5.92 -20.31 30.07
N VAL A 86 -6.25 -20.13 28.80
CA VAL A 86 -5.39 -19.43 27.85
C VAL A 86 -6.17 -18.49 26.94
N ASN A 87 -5.52 -17.40 26.57
CA ASN A 87 -5.96 -16.47 25.54
C ASN A 87 -5.05 -16.63 24.31
N PHE A 88 -5.63 -16.92 23.15
CA PHE A 88 -4.91 -16.99 21.88
C PHE A 88 -5.78 -16.54 20.71
N TYR A 89 -5.14 -16.30 19.57
CA TYR A 89 -5.79 -16.07 18.29
C TYR A 89 -5.56 -17.26 17.37
N ALA A 90 -6.57 -17.63 16.59
CA ALA A 90 -6.42 -18.60 15.51
C ALA A 90 -6.93 -18.03 14.18
N SER A 91 -6.18 -18.26 13.11
CA SER A 91 -6.57 -17.95 11.73
C SER A 91 -6.55 -19.24 10.92
N VAL A 92 -7.66 -19.52 10.25
CA VAL A 92 -7.83 -20.68 9.35
C VAL A 92 -7.95 -20.15 7.93
N ASP A 93 -7.25 -20.77 6.98
CA ASP A 93 -7.26 -20.42 5.55
C ASP A 93 -6.93 -18.96 5.24
N GLY A 94 -6.08 -18.35 6.08
CA GLY A 94 -5.71 -16.94 5.95
C GLY A 94 -6.86 -15.98 6.27
N GLY A 95 -7.97 -16.48 6.84
CA GLY A 95 -9.07 -15.67 7.35
C GLY A 95 -8.68 -14.83 8.58
N ALA A 96 -9.65 -14.09 9.12
CA ALA A 96 -9.44 -13.22 10.28
C ALA A 96 -8.89 -13.99 11.49
N ASP A 97 -8.06 -13.32 12.30
CA ASP A 97 -7.62 -13.84 13.60
C ASP A 97 -8.80 -13.85 14.59
N VAL A 98 -9.34 -15.04 14.88
CA VAL A 98 -10.44 -15.23 15.84
C VAL A 98 -9.87 -15.32 17.25
N PHE A 99 -10.42 -14.54 18.18
CA PHE A 99 -9.98 -14.52 19.57
C PHE A 99 -10.65 -15.62 20.42
N TYR A 100 -9.84 -16.42 21.10
CA TYR A 100 -10.29 -17.42 22.06
C TYR A 100 -9.87 -16.99 23.46
N ALA A 101 -10.84 -16.60 24.28
CA ALA A 101 -10.61 -16.00 25.59
C ALA A 101 -10.83 -17.02 26.72
N GLY A 102 -9.82 -17.23 27.57
CA GLY A 102 -9.88 -18.04 28.79
C GLY A 102 -10.24 -19.52 28.55
N VAL A 103 -10.02 -20.02 27.33
CA VAL A 103 -10.41 -21.38 26.93
C VAL A 103 -9.50 -22.43 27.58
N ARG A 104 -10.00 -23.66 27.71
CA ARG A 104 -9.33 -24.79 28.39
C ARG A 104 -9.57 -26.11 27.65
N GLY A 105 -8.68 -27.08 27.82
CA GLY A 105 -8.88 -28.45 27.32
C GLY A 105 -8.89 -28.51 25.79
N THR A 106 -9.82 -29.27 25.20
CA THR A 106 -9.95 -29.38 23.74
C THR A 106 -10.88 -28.30 23.19
N VAL A 107 -10.34 -27.35 22.45
CA VAL A 107 -11.05 -26.18 21.92
C VAL A 107 -11.26 -26.36 20.43
N ASN A 108 -12.52 -26.34 19.98
CA ASN A 108 -12.85 -26.46 18.55
C ASN A 108 -12.60 -25.13 17.83
N LEU A 109 -11.70 -25.14 16.84
CA LEU A 109 -11.36 -23.96 16.04
C LEU A 109 -12.25 -23.81 14.80
N THR A 110 -12.98 -24.87 14.45
CA THR A 110 -13.90 -24.97 13.31
C THR A 110 -15.25 -25.51 13.81
N PRO A 111 -16.01 -24.72 14.59
CA PRO A 111 -17.32 -25.15 15.11
C PRO A 111 -18.31 -25.46 13.99
N THR A 112 -18.18 -24.77 12.86
CA THR A 112 -18.81 -25.16 11.59
C THR A 112 -17.79 -25.95 10.77
N PRO A 113 -18.09 -27.18 10.34
CA PRO A 113 -17.18 -27.97 9.50
C PRO A 113 -16.83 -27.23 8.20
N LEU A 114 -15.55 -27.29 7.82
CA LEU A 114 -15.05 -26.80 6.54
C LEU A 114 -15.39 -27.80 5.42
N PRO A 115 -15.34 -27.39 4.15
CA PRO A 115 -15.35 -28.34 3.03
C PRO A 115 -14.21 -29.35 3.16
N GLN A 116 -14.41 -30.61 2.75
CA GLN A 116 -13.34 -31.60 2.75
C GLN A 116 -12.15 -31.10 1.90
N GLY A 117 -10.98 -30.96 2.50
CA GLY A 117 -9.81 -30.49 1.76
C GLY A 117 -8.57 -30.28 2.62
N ASN A 118 -7.64 -29.51 2.08
CA ASN A 118 -6.47 -29.03 2.80
C ASN A 118 -6.74 -27.60 3.28
N HIS A 119 -6.51 -27.36 4.56
CA HIS A 119 -6.69 -26.08 5.20
C HIS A 119 -5.40 -25.62 5.87
N THR A 120 -5.22 -24.32 6.01
CA THR A 120 -4.08 -23.75 6.76
C THR A 120 -4.53 -23.29 8.13
N LEU A 121 -3.65 -23.38 9.12
CA LEU A 121 -3.89 -22.94 10.49
C LEU A 121 -2.68 -22.14 10.98
N ARG A 122 -2.94 -20.98 11.56
CA ARG A 122 -2.00 -20.23 12.42
C ARG A 122 -2.62 -20.06 13.80
N VAL A 123 -1.84 -20.31 14.85
CA VAL A 123 -2.24 -20.03 16.24
C VAL A 123 -1.17 -19.16 16.91
N SER A 124 -1.60 -18.01 17.43
CA SER A 124 -0.74 -17.00 18.08
C SER A 124 -1.18 -16.79 19.52
N TYR A 125 -0.28 -17.04 20.47
CA TYR A 125 -0.62 -16.95 21.89
C TYR A 125 -0.59 -15.51 22.39
N ARG A 126 -1.56 -15.15 23.24
CA ARG A 126 -1.73 -13.80 23.79
C ARG A 126 -1.32 -13.72 25.27
N SER A 127 -1.97 -14.50 26.13
CA SER A 127 -1.76 -14.47 27.59
C SER A 127 -2.38 -15.70 28.29
N GLY A 128 -2.14 -15.84 29.60
CA GLY A 128 -2.57 -17.01 30.37
C GLY A 128 -1.59 -18.17 30.25
N ASP A 129 -2.09 -19.41 30.34
CA ASP A 129 -1.28 -20.62 30.23
C ASP A 129 -0.97 -20.97 28.76
N THR A 130 0.07 -20.36 28.19
CA THR A 130 0.38 -20.41 26.75
C THR A 130 0.90 -21.77 26.23
N VAL A 131 0.66 -22.86 26.96
CA VAL A 131 1.13 -24.20 26.61
C VAL A 131 0.28 -24.84 25.50
N PHE A 132 0.94 -25.24 24.42
CA PHE A 132 0.39 -26.05 23.33
C PHE A 132 0.60 -27.55 23.63
N GLN A 133 -0.48 -28.34 23.58
CA GLN A 133 -0.42 -29.80 23.81
C GLN A 133 -0.77 -30.64 22.56
N GLY A 134 -0.90 -30.01 21.39
CA GLY A 134 -1.22 -30.67 20.13
C GLY A 134 -2.59 -30.30 19.56
N LEU A 135 -2.86 -30.82 18.37
CA LEU A 135 -4.12 -30.71 17.65
C LEU A 135 -4.94 -32.00 17.77
N VAL A 136 -6.25 -31.88 17.57
CA VAL A 136 -7.16 -33.01 17.35
C VAL A 136 -7.79 -32.80 15.98
N LEU A 137 -7.71 -33.83 15.14
CA LEU A 137 -8.18 -33.83 13.77
C LEU A 137 -9.28 -34.88 13.59
N ASP A 138 -10.00 -34.81 12.46
CA ASP A 138 -10.97 -35.83 12.06
C ASP A 138 -10.32 -37.22 11.92
N SER A 139 -11.13 -38.27 11.95
CA SER A 139 -10.64 -39.63 11.67
C SER A 139 -10.09 -39.72 10.25
N GLY A 140 -8.85 -40.20 10.09
CA GLY A 140 -8.17 -40.28 8.79
C GLY A 140 -7.58 -38.96 8.29
N ALA A 141 -7.79 -37.85 9.01
CA ALA A 141 -7.11 -36.59 8.74
C ALA A 141 -5.70 -36.55 9.36
N GLY A 142 -4.87 -35.63 8.87
CA GLY A 142 -3.53 -35.40 9.37
C GLY A 142 -3.04 -33.98 9.06
N THR A 143 -1.99 -33.56 9.75
CA THR A 143 -1.30 -32.31 9.43
C THR A 143 -0.44 -32.47 8.18
N VAL A 144 -0.18 -31.35 7.51
CA VAL A 144 0.67 -31.21 6.33
C VAL A 144 1.59 -30.02 6.57
N ALA A 145 2.84 -30.12 6.12
CA ALA A 145 3.80 -29.04 6.28
C ALA A 145 3.25 -27.72 5.70
N PRO A 146 3.24 -26.62 6.49
CA PRO A 146 2.74 -25.34 6.02
C PRO A 146 3.73 -24.71 5.04
N ARG A 147 3.20 -23.90 4.11
CA ARG A 147 4.04 -22.95 3.37
C ARG A 147 4.36 -21.77 4.29
N VAL A 148 5.56 -21.76 4.86
CA VAL A 148 6.06 -20.63 5.65
C VAL A 148 7.05 -19.78 4.84
N PRO A 149 7.09 -18.46 5.04
CA PRO A 149 8.15 -17.65 4.47
C PRO A 149 9.54 -18.13 4.90
N SER A 150 10.50 -18.10 3.98
CA SER A 150 11.88 -18.49 4.27
C SER A 150 12.56 -17.50 5.23
N GLY A 151 12.28 -16.21 5.06
CA GLY A 151 12.87 -15.14 5.86
C GLY A 151 12.25 -15.00 7.27
N LEU A 152 13.07 -14.60 8.26
CA LEU A 152 12.65 -14.31 9.63
C LEU A 152 13.17 -12.95 10.13
N ILE A 153 12.31 -12.20 10.84
CA ILE A 153 12.67 -10.96 11.54
C ILE A 153 12.44 -11.11 13.05
N GLU A 154 13.43 -10.77 13.87
CA GLU A 154 13.23 -10.57 15.31
C GLU A 154 13.02 -9.08 15.63
N PHE A 155 11.91 -8.74 16.27
CA PHE A 155 11.64 -7.40 16.80
C PHE A 155 11.94 -7.36 18.29
N VAL A 156 12.95 -6.61 18.68
CA VAL A 156 13.51 -6.57 20.04
C VAL A 156 13.07 -5.26 20.70
N GLY A 157 12.52 -5.32 21.91
CA GLY A 157 12.15 -4.10 22.63
C GLY A 157 11.39 -4.30 23.93
N ASP A 158 10.68 -3.26 24.33
CA ASP A 158 9.94 -3.17 25.59
C ASP A 158 8.41 -3.34 25.41
N SER A 159 7.61 -2.63 26.19
CA SER A 159 6.14 -2.62 26.10
C SER A 159 5.64 -2.17 24.74
N ILE A 160 6.34 -1.24 24.08
CA ILE A 160 5.97 -0.73 22.76
C ILE A 160 6.07 -1.86 21.73
N THR A 161 7.19 -2.58 21.71
CA THR A 161 7.37 -3.70 20.79
C THR A 161 6.43 -4.86 21.09
N ALA A 162 6.04 -5.04 22.36
CA ALA A 162 5.04 -6.01 22.78
C ALA A 162 3.59 -5.63 22.41
N GLY A 163 3.34 -4.41 21.93
CA GLY A 163 2.00 -3.89 21.59
C GLY A 163 1.16 -3.53 22.81
N ALA A 164 1.79 -3.13 23.92
CA ALA A 164 1.07 -2.75 25.13
C ALA A 164 0.05 -1.63 24.86
N LEU A 165 -1.11 -1.73 25.53
CA LEU A 165 -2.28 -0.86 25.39
C LEU A 165 -3.08 -0.99 24.09
N THR A 166 -2.65 -1.81 23.13
CA THR A 166 -3.50 -2.17 21.98
C THR A 166 -4.45 -3.32 22.30
N ASP A 167 -5.59 -3.39 21.61
CA ASP A 167 -6.61 -4.42 21.80
C ASP A 167 -6.05 -5.84 21.69
N ARG A 168 -5.30 -6.10 20.60
CA ARG A 168 -4.77 -7.44 20.29
C ARG A 168 -3.30 -7.65 20.65
N LEU A 169 -2.68 -6.71 21.39
CA LEU A 169 -1.29 -6.79 21.85
C LEU A 169 -0.30 -7.04 20.71
N ALA A 170 0.39 -8.19 20.74
CA ALA A 170 1.41 -8.55 19.76
C ALA A 170 0.90 -8.40 18.31
N LEU A 171 -0.33 -8.82 18.02
CA LEU A 171 -0.91 -8.78 16.66
C LEU A 171 -1.12 -7.36 16.14
N ASP A 172 -1.31 -6.39 17.03
CA ASP A 172 -1.43 -4.97 16.67
C ASP A 172 -0.12 -4.19 16.82
N SER A 173 0.93 -4.83 17.34
CA SER A 173 2.26 -4.22 17.41
C SER A 173 2.81 -3.91 16.02
N TYR A 174 3.65 -2.86 15.96
CA TYR A 174 4.33 -2.49 14.71
C TYR A 174 5.22 -3.64 14.21
N GLY A 175 5.78 -4.46 15.10
CA GLY A 175 6.63 -5.59 14.74
C GLY A 175 5.85 -6.66 13.99
N TRP A 176 4.66 -7.02 14.48
CA TRP A 176 3.78 -7.95 13.79
C TRP A 176 3.33 -7.42 12.44
N LYS A 177 2.80 -6.19 12.41
CA LYS A 177 2.34 -5.55 11.17
C LYS A 177 3.48 -5.43 10.13
N THR A 178 4.69 -5.10 10.56
CA THR A 178 5.86 -5.01 9.67
C THR A 178 6.25 -6.38 9.11
N GLY A 179 6.27 -7.43 9.95
CA GLY A 179 6.57 -8.80 9.51
C GLY A 179 5.55 -9.32 8.50
N GLU A 180 4.26 -9.10 8.76
CA GLU A 180 3.16 -9.39 7.82
C GLU A 180 3.32 -8.61 6.51
N GLN A 181 3.63 -7.31 6.58
CA GLN A 181 3.88 -6.46 5.41
C GLN A 181 5.11 -6.87 4.62
N LEU A 182 6.09 -7.56 5.20
CA LEU A 182 7.26 -8.04 4.45
C LEU A 182 7.06 -9.47 3.95
N GLY A 183 5.92 -10.10 4.27
CA GLY A 183 5.69 -11.51 3.98
C GLY A 183 6.77 -12.40 4.60
N MET A 184 7.28 -12.03 5.78
CA MET A 184 8.33 -12.76 6.49
C MET A 184 7.79 -13.39 7.77
N ARG A 185 8.40 -14.50 8.19
CA ARG A 185 8.23 -14.98 9.57
C ARG A 185 8.72 -13.88 10.50
N HIS A 186 8.06 -13.74 11.64
CA HIS A 186 8.41 -12.68 12.57
C HIS A 186 8.09 -13.09 13.99
N THR A 187 8.81 -12.53 14.96
CA THR A 187 8.57 -12.74 16.38
C THR A 187 9.01 -11.50 17.13
N GLN A 188 8.42 -11.26 18.30
CA GLN A 188 8.90 -10.24 19.21
C GLN A 188 9.76 -10.89 20.30
N ILE A 189 10.93 -10.32 20.57
CA ILE A 189 11.73 -10.57 21.77
C ILE A 189 11.53 -9.33 22.64
N ALA A 190 10.34 -9.23 23.23
CA ALA A 190 9.91 -8.04 23.94
C ALA A 190 9.07 -8.35 25.17
N ARG A 191 9.18 -7.49 26.18
CA ARG A 191 8.38 -7.53 27.40
C ARG A 191 8.24 -6.13 28.00
N SER A 192 7.05 -5.83 28.50
CA SER A 192 6.77 -4.55 29.15
C SER A 192 7.71 -4.28 30.33
N GLY A 193 8.19 -3.04 30.42
CA GLY A 193 9.08 -2.57 31.48
C GLY A 193 10.55 -2.99 31.33
N TYR A 194 10.95 -3.61 30.22
CA TYR A 194 12.36 -3.98 30.01
C TYR A 194 13.19 -2.77 29.60
N CYS A 195 14.43 -2.73 30.06
CA CYS A 195 15.45 -1.74 29.69
C CYS A 195 16.42 -2.37 28.68
N LEU A 196 17.27 -1.58 28.05
CA LEU A 196 18.48 -2.12 27.42
C LEU A 196 19.44 -2.62 28.51
N VAL A 197 19.72 -1.76 29.50
CA VAL A 197 20.65 -2.00 30.60
C VAL A 197 19.90 -2.47 31.83
N GLY A 198 20.33 -3.57 32.45
CA GLY A 198 19.79 -4.00 33.73
C GLY A 198 20.31 -3.12 34.85
N LYS A 199 19.44 -2.31 35.47
CA LYS A 199 19.79 -1.39 36.57
C LYS A 199 18.55 -1.10 37.41
N ASP A 200 18.74 -0.96 38.72
CA ASP A 200 17.70 -0.56 39.69
C ASP A 200 16.37 -1.31 39.52
N GLY A 201 16.44 -2.65 39.49
CA GLY A 201 15.29 -3.54 39.35
C GLY A 201 14.76 -3.71 37.92
N CYS A 202 15.25 -2.95 36.95
CA CYS A 202 14.92 -3.15 35.55
C CYS A 202 15.70 -4.34 34.98
N VAL A 203 15.02 -5.21 34.21
CA VAL A 203 15.66 -6.31 33.50
C VAL A 203 16.27 -5.77 32.20
N GLY A 204 17.57 -6.03 32.01
CA GLY A 204 18.31 -5.60 30.82
C GLY A 204 18.16 -6.57 29.65
N LEU A 205 17.52 -6.12 28.58
CA LEU A 205 17.35 -6.91 27.36
C LEU A 205 18.68 -7.15 26.65
N ALA A 206 19.74 -6.37 26.91
CA ALA A 206 21.08 -6.67 26.42
C ALA A 206 21.59 -8.04 26.89
N ALA A 207 21.19 -8.51 28.08
CA ALA A 207 21.49 -9.85 28.57
C ALA A 207 20.36 -10.83 28.23
N GLN A 208 19.10 -10.44 28.44
CA GLN A 208 17.96 -11.34 28.30
C GLN A 208 17.68 -11.72 26.83
N PHE A 209 18.13 -10.93 25.85
CA PHE A 209 18.05 -11.28 24.43
C PHE A 209 18.70 -12.63 24.11
N PHE A 210 19.63 -13.15 24.91
CA PHE A 210 20.28 -14.43 24.64
C PHE A 210 19.58 -15.62 25.30
N LYS A 211 18.42 -15.40 25.91
CA LYS A 211 17.68 -16.42 26.68
C LYS A 211 16.49 -16.97 25.92
N THR A 212 16.14 -18.22 26.22
CA THR A 212 14.97 -18.91 25.65
C THR A 212 13.69 -18.20 26.03
N ALA A 213 13.60 -17.70 27.26
CA ALA A 213 12.40 -17.09 27.81
C ALA A 213 12.62 -15.65 28.27
N SER A 214 11.53 -14.89 28.32
CA SER A 214 11.56 -13.51 28.84
C SER A 214 12.01 -13.47 30.30
N THR A 215 11.75 -14.52 31.08
CA THR A 215 12.29 -14.74 32.43
C THR A 215 13.15 -16.01 32.49
N GLY A 216 14.07 -16.08 33.46
CA GLY A 216 14.95 -17.24 33.61
C GLY A 216 16.26 -17.11 32.84
N ASP A 217 17.12 -18.11 32.94
CA ASP A 217 18.53 -18.04 32.56
C ASP A 217 18.96 -19.07 31.49
N GLN A 218 18.04 -19.94 31.04
CA GLN A 218 18.30 -20.88 29.96
C GLN A 218 18.66 -20.16 28.67
N ASN A 219 19.81 -20.49 28.09
CA ASN A 219 20.27 -19.90 26.84
C ASN A 219 19.42 -20.36 25.66
N TRP A 220 19.13 -19.42 24.75
CA TRP A 220 18.49 -19.74 23.48
C TRP A 220 19.46 -20.50 22.57
N ASP A 221 18.95 -21.54 21.91
CA ASP A 221 19.66 -22.27 20.88
C ASP A 221 19.53 -21.56 19.52
N PHE A 222 20.54 -20.76 19.18
CA PHE A 222 20.62 -20.00 17.92
C PHE A 222 20.84 -20.87 16.67
N SER A 223 20.98 -22.20 16.81
CA SER A 223 20.97 -23.11 15.66
C SER A 223 19.57 -23.37 15.11
N ARG A 224 18.52 -23.13 15.93
CA ARG A 224 17.12 -23.38 15.56
C ARG A 224 16.62 -22.51 14.41
N TYR A 225 17.12 -21.27 14.31
CA TYR A 225 16.95 -20.43 13.13
C TYR A 225 18.00 -19.34 13.09
N GLN A 226 18.20 -18.78 11.90
CA GLN A 226 19.01 -17.60 11.66
C GLN A 226 18.10 -16.47 11.20
N ALA A 227 18.06 -15.36 11.95
CA ALA A 227 17.28 -14.19 11.57
C ALA A 227 17.91 -13.49 10.36
N ASN A 228 17.06 -13.02 9.43
CA ASN A 228 17.49 -12.17 8.31
C ASN A 228 17.59 -10.71 8.74
N ALA A 229 16.78 -10.30 9.71
CA ALA A 229 16.86 -8.99 10.32
C ALA A 229 16.58 -9.04 11.82
N VAL A 230 17.22 -8.12 12.56
CA VAL A 230 16.90 -7.82 13.95
C VAL A 230 16.62 -6.33 14.07
N VAL A 231 15.44 -5.98 14.57
CA VAL A 231 14.98 -4.59 14.70
C VAL A 231 14.86 -4.25 16.17
N ILE A 232 15.63 -3.29 16.65
CA ILE A 232 15.81 -3.01 18.08
C ILE A 232 15.23 -1.64 18.41
N ASN A 233 14.21 -1.60 19.26
CA ASN A 233 13.59 -0.39 19.81
C ASN A 233 13.64 -0.47 21.34
N LEU A 234 14.72 0.07 21.93
CA LEU A 234 15.03 -0.01 23.37
C LEU A 234 15.62 1.31 23.85
N GLY A 235 15.37 1.65 25.11
CA GLY A 235 15.85 2.87 25.77
C GLY A 235 14.77 3.71 26.42
N THR A 236 13.50 3.34 26.23
CA THR A 236 12.35 4.04 26.83
C THR A 236 12.42 4.04 28.35
N ASN A 237 12.70 2.88 28.95
CA ASN A 237 12.64 2.67 30.39
C ASN A 237 13.97 3.00 31.10
N ASP A 238 15.10 2.86 30.41
CA ASP A 238 16.46 3.02 30.97
C ASP A 238 16.67 4.34 31.74
N ILE A 239 16.06 5.43 31.25
CA ILE A 239 16.19 6.75 31.91
C ILE A 239 15.49 6.81 33.27
N GLY A 240 14.42 6.04 33.46
CA GLY A 240 13.72 5.93 34.74
C GLY A 240 14.53 5.18 35.81
N HIS A 241 15.57 4.46 35.39
CA HIS A 241 16.46 3.66 36.24
C HIS A 241 17.89 4.24 36.29
N GLY A 242 18.05 5.53 35.99
CA GLY A 242 19.33 6.23 36.16
C GLY A 242 20.47 5.71 35.27
N VAL A 243 20.17 5.11 34.12
CA VAL A 243 21.19 4.67 33.16
C VAL A 243 21.78 5.91 32.48
N THR A 244 23.09 6.10 32.58
CA THR A 244 23.80 7.21 31.93
C THR A 244 23.92 6.99 30.43
N GLY A 245 24.13 8.06 29.65
CA GLY A 245 24.34 7.94 28.20
C GLY A 245 25.53 7.05 27.83
N ALA A 246 26.62 7.13 28.60
CA ALA A 246 27.81 6.29 28.37
C ALA A 246 27.53 4.80 28.64
N GLU A 247 26.84 4.47 29.74
CA GLU A 247 26.40 3.10 30.03
C GLU A 247 25.49 2.58 28.91
N PHE A 248 24.52 3.38 28.48
CA PHE A 248 23.58 3.00 27.42
C PHE A 248 24.28 2.76 26.09
N GLN A 249 25.12 3.70 25.61
CA GLN A 249 25.85 3.56 24.35
C GLN A 249 26.75 2.32 24.37
N SER A 250 27.46 2.09 25.47
CA SER A 250 28.34 0.93 25.64
C SER A 250 27.55 -0.38 25.55
N ALA A 251 26.44 -0.48 26.28
CA ALA A 251 25.56 -1.65 26.26
C ALA A 251 24.92 -1.88 24.89
N TYR A 252 24.50 -0.82 24.18
CA TYR A 252 23.89 -0.94 22.85
C TYR A 252 24.93 -1.41 21.84
N THR A 253 26.16 -0.88 21.91
CA THR A 253 27.28 -1.30 21.06
C THR A 253 27.62 -2.77 21.29
N ALA A 254 27.66 -3.21 22.56
CA ALA A 254 27.88 -4.60 22.92
C ALA A 254 26.75 -5.51 22.42
N LEU A 255 25.49 -5.12 22.61
CA LEU A 255 24.33 -5.87 22.12
C LEU A 255 24.40 -6.08 20.61
N LEU A 256 24.67 -5.03 19.83
CA LEU A 256 24.79 -5.14 18.38
C LEU A 256 25.93 -6.08 17.95
N ARG A 257 27.09 -6.01 18.62
CA ARG A 257 28.21 -6.93 18.39
C ARG A 257 27.83 -8.37 18.70
N ASP A 258 27.14 -8.59 19.81
CA ASP A 258 26.83 -9.94 20.29
C ASP A 258 25.69 -10.58 19.48
N ILE A 259 24.72 -9.79 19.01
CA ILE A 259 23.71 -10.23 18.04
C ILE A 259 24.39 -10.62 16.72
N ARG A 260 25.32 -9.80 16.20
CA ARG A 260 26.08 -10.13 14.99
C ARG A 260 26.81 -11.48 15.12
N ALA A 261 27.38 -11.78 16.28
CA ALA A 261 28.05 -13.06 16.52
C ALA A 261 27.09 -14.26 16.47
N LYS A 262 25.80 -14.08 16.79
CA LYS A 262 24.78 -15.13 16.70
C LYS A 262 24.10 -15.20 15.32
N TYR A 263 23.95 -14.05 14.66
CA TYR A 263 23.34 -13.91 13.34
C TYR A 263 24.31 -13.22 12.37
N PRO A 264 25.34 -13.93 11.87
CA PRO A 264 26.41 -13.34 11.07
C PRO A 264 25.90 -12.63 9.81
N ASN A 265 24.77 -13.07 9.25
CA ASN A 265 24.24 -12.53 7.98
C ASN A 265 23.14 -11.47 8.13
N ALA A 266 22.60 -11.27 9.34
CA ALA A 266 21.42 -10.42 9.54
C ALA A 266 21.66 -8.93 9.23
N ALA A 267 20.63 -8.22 8.78
CA ALA A 267 20.61 -6.76 8.86
C ALA A 267 20.15 -6.33 10.26
N LEU A 268 20.94 -5.50 10.95
CA LEU A 268 20.61 -5.00 12.29
C LEU A 268 20.08 -3.57 12.17
N PHE A 269 18.89 -3.31 12.66
CA PHE A 269 18.25 -2.00 12.62
C PHE A 269 18.11 -1.47 14.05
N ALA A 270 18.92 -0.48 14.40
CA ALA A 270 18.75 0.28 15.63
C ALA A 270 17.74 1.40 15.38
N VAL A 271 16.55 1.24 15.93
CA VAL A 271 15.44 2.16 15.72
C VAL A 271 15.54 3.31 16.73
N GLN A 272 15.41 4.53 16.22
CA GLN A 272 15.21 5.70 17.07
C GLN A 272 14.01 5.47 17.99
N THR A 273 14.26 5.47 19.31
CA THR A 273 13.22 5.20 20.31
C THR A 273 12.07 6.19 20.17
N LEU A 274 10.84 5.68 20.29
CA LEU A 274 9.63 6.50 20.12
C LEU A 274 9.52 7.61 21.18
N LYS A 275 9.97 7.35 22.41
CA LYS A 275 10.10 8.35 23.49
C LYS A 275 11.28 9.32 23.32
N LYS A 276 12.00 9.26 22.18
CA LYS A 276 13.12 10.16 21.84
C LYS A 276 14.24 10.14 22.89
N ARG A 277 14.46 9.00 23.55
CA ARG A 277 15.51 8.76 24.56
C ARG A 277 16.76 8.17 23.91
N TYR A 278 17.93 8.55 24.43
CA TYR A 278 19.24 8.02 24.03
C TYR A 278 19.51 8.06 22.51
N LEU A 279 19.04 9.13 21.85
CA LEU A 279 19.12 9.31 20.40
C LEU A 279 20.57 9.32 19.91
N THR A 280 21.39 10.15 20.56
CA THR A 280 22.80 10.36 20.23
C THR A 280 23.59 9.08 20.47
N GLU A 281 23.35 8.44 21.60
CA GLU A 281 23.99 7.20 22.04
C GLU A 281 23.67 6.04 21.09
N THR A 282 22.42 5.93 20.65
CA THR A 282 22.01 4.90 19.68
C THR A 282 22.70 5.12 18.33
N ARG A 283 22.73 6.37 17.82
CA ARG A 283 23.46 6.71 16.58
C ARG A 283 24.96 6.43 16.73
N ALA A 284 25.55 6.78 17.86
CA ALA A 284 26.96 6.55 18.14
C ALA A 284 27.30 5.06 18.23
N ALA A 285 26.44 4.23 18.82
CA ALA A 285 26.60 2.77 18.86
C ALA A 285 26.58 2.16 17.45
N VAL A 286 25.65 2.59 16.60
CA VAL A 286 25.61 2.18 15.17
C VAL A 286 26.90 2.60 14.46
N SER A 287 27.31 3.86 14.60
CA SER A 287 28.55 4.38 14.00
C SER A 287 29.78 3.61 14.48
N ALA A 288 29.86 3.24 15.76
CA ALA A 288 30.94 2.45 16.30
C ALA A 288 31.00 1.04 15.68
N ARG A 289 29.85 0.39 15.46
CA ARG A 289 29.80 -0.92 14.78
C ARG A 289 30.17 -0.82 13.30
N ASN A 290 29.68 0.20 12.60
CA ASN A 290 30.03 0.46 11.21
C ASN A 290 31.54 0.77 11.07
N GLY A 291 32.10 1.59 11.97
CA GLY A 291 33.54 1.90 12.01
C GLY A 291 34.41 0.68 12.34
N ALA A 292 33.86 -0.31 13.05
CA ALA A 292 34.48 -1.62 13.28
C ALA A 292 34.28 -2.62 12.12
N GLY A 293 33.72 -2.19 10.98
CA GLY A 293 33.59 -2.98 9.75
C GLY A 293 32.25 -3.69 9.53
N ASP A 294 31.28 -3.55 10.44
CA ASP A 294 29.96 -4.19 10.29
C ASP A 294 28.99 -3.30 9.48
N ALA A 295 29.12 -3.32 8.15
CA ALA A 295 28.31 -2.48 7.25
C ALA A 295 26.80 -2.81 7.19
N LYS A 296 26.35 -3.84 7.93
CA LYS A 296 24.95 -4.29 7.99
C LYS A 296 24.26 -3.83 9.27
N VAL A 297 24.74 -2.75 9.90
CA VAL A 297 24.10 -2.08 11.03
C VAL A 297 23.57 -0.72 10.60
N TYR A 298 22.26 -0.53 10.73
CA TYR A 298 21.55 0.65 10.24
C TYR A 298 20.87 1.37 11.39
N TYR A 299 20.99 2.69 11.40
CA TYR A 299 20.14 3.53 12.23
C TYR A 299 18.87 3.89 11.47
N VAL A 300 17.71 3.72 12.09
CA VAL A 300 16.41 4.11 11.52
C VAL A 300 15.93 5.36 12.24
N ASP A 301 15.96 6.49 11.53
CA ASP A 301 15.42 7.76 12.03
C ASP A 301 13.90 7.77 11.92
N THR A 302 13.22 7.83 13.07
CA THR A 302 11.76 7.82 13.19
C THR A 302 11.17 9.20 13.45
N SER A 303 11.97 10.26 13.29
CA SER A 303 11.54 11.64 13.51
C SER A 303 10.34 12.00 12.62
N GLY A 304 9.27 12.50 13.24
CA GLY A 304 8.03 12.85 12.54
C GLY A 304 7.25 11.65 11.99
N TRP A 305 7.51 10.43 12.48
CA TRP A 305 6.73 9.26 12.10
C TRP A 305 5.39 9.22 12.81
N LEU A 306 5.38 9.49 14.12
CA LEU A 306 4.18 9.54 14.95
C LEU A 306 3.95 10.95 15.50
N THR A 307 2.69 11.29 15.69
CA THR A 307 2.20 12.55 16.24
C THR A 307 1.71 12.30 17.67
N ASP A 308 2.31 12.99 18.64
CA ASP A 308 1.90 12.93 20.04
C ASP A 308 0.39 13.22 20.18
N GLY A 309 -0.27 12.50 21.08
CA GLY A 309 -1.71 12.49 21.29
C GLY A 309 -2.45 11.63 20.27
N THR A 310 -2.37 11.99 18.99
CA THR A 310 -3.17 11.32 17.94
C THR A 310 -2.78 9.86 17.73
N ASP A 311 -1.48 9.58 17.70
CA ASP A 311 -0.96 8.25 17.39
C ASP A 311 -0.63 7.42 18.65
N TYR A 312 -1.02 7.88 19.85
CA TYR A 312 -0.65 7.27 21.13
C TYR A 312 -1.84 7.11 22.07
N GLU A 313 -1.88 6.02 22.80
CA GLU A 313 -2.94 5.72 23.78
C GLU A 313 -2.74 6.51 25.09
N ASP A 314 -1.50 6.75 25.49
CA ASP A 314 -1.11 7.43 26.74
C ASP A 314 -0.49 8.82 26.48
N GLY A 315 -0.86 9.44 25.36
CA GLY A 315 -0.37 10.75 24.94
C GLY A 315 0.96 10.72 24.18
N ASN A 316 2.01 10.04 24.65
CA ASN A 316 3.28 10.00 23.88
C ASN A 316 4.20 8.81 24.16
N GLY A 317 3.73 7.75 24.82
CA GLY A 317 4.54 6.57 25.15
C GLY A 317 4.23 5.34 24.34
N HIS A 318 3.02 4.85 24.47
CA HIS A 318 2.53 3.63 23.84
C HIS A 318 1.67 4.01 22.63
N PRO A 319 2.11 3.71 21.40
CA PRO A 319 1.31 3.97 20.23
C PRO A 319 -0.03 3.23 20.30
N ASN A 320 -1.11 3.86 19.86
CA ASN A 320 -2.38 3.15 19.63
C ASN A 320 -2.29 2.32 18.33
N GLU A 321 -3.35 1.63 17.94
CA GLU A 321 -3.37 0.78 16.74
C GLU A 321 -3.03 1.56 15.46
N ALA A 322 -3.51 2.80 15.36
CA ALA A 322 -3.23 3.69 14.23
C ALA A 322 -1.74 4.07 14.22
N GLY A 323 -1.17 4.43 15.37
CA GLY A 323 0.26 4.71 15.53
C GLY A 323 1.14 3.51 15.17
N HIS A 324 0.81 2.32 15.67
CA HIS A 324 1.53 1.09 15.29
C HIS A 324 1.45 0.79 13.79
N THR A 325 0.29 1.02 13.16
CA THR A 325 0.10 0.84 11.72
C THR A 325 0.92 1.86 10.91
N LYS A 326 0.87 3.14 11.29
CA LYS A 326 1.67 4.21 10.68
C LYS A 326 3.16 3.93 10.79
N PHE A 327 3.61 3.44 11.94
CA PHE A 327 4.99 3.04 12.17
C PHE A 327 5.40 1.88 11.26
N ALA A 328 4.60 0.82 11.20
CA ALA A 328 4.86 -0.33 10.34
C ALA A 328 4.96 0.06 8.86
N ASN A 329 4.03 0.91 8.37
CA ASN A 329 4.02 1.39 6.98
C ASN A 329 5.29 2.16 6.58
N ARG A 330 5.99 2.76 7.54
CA ARG A 330 7.27 3.44 7.31
C ARG A 330 8.48 2.53 7.54
N LEU A 331 8.37 1.60 8.50
CA LEU A 331 9.43 0.67 8.83
C LEU A 331 9.62 -0.42 7.76
N ALA A 332 8.54 -0.98 7.22
CA ALA A 332 8.61 -2.06 6.24
C ALA A 332 9.41 -1.65 4.98
N PRO A 333 9.17 -0.49 4.34
CA PRO A 333 10.02 -0.02 3.24
C PRO A 333 11.50 0.13 3.63
N ALA A 334 11.78 0.64 4.84
CA ALA A 334 13.16 0.84 5.31
C ALA A 334 13.91 -0.50 5.48
N ILE A 335 13.23 -1.52 5.98
CA ILE A 335 13.79 -2.88 6.10
C ILE A 335 13.93 -3.52 4.71
N SER A 336 12.88 -3.47 3.89
CA SER A 336 12.86 -4.07 2.55
C SER A 336 14.01 -3.55 1.68
N ALA A 337 14.28 -2.25 1.74
CA ALA A 337 15.36 -1.61 0.98
C ALA A 337 16.76 -2.17 1.32
N LYS A 338 16.96 -2.69 2.55
CA LYS A 338 18.24 -3.26 2.98
C LYS A 338 18.32 -4.76 2.83
N LEU A 339 17.19 -5.46 2.92
CA LEU A 339 17.15 -6.91 2.72
C LEU A 339 17.18 -7.33 1.25
N GLY A 340 16.94 -6.40 0.31
CA GLY A 340 16.85 -6.74 -1.11
C GLY A 340 15.65 -7.64 -1.41
N THR A 341 14.69 -7.74 -0.49
CA THR A 341 13.43 -8.43 -0.69
C THR A 341 12.61 -7.61 -1.68
N ALA A 342 12.37 -8.13 -2.87
CA ALA A 342 11.38 -7.56 -3.78
C ALA A 342 9.99 -7.70 -3.14
N GLY A 343 9.46 -6.60 -2.62
CA GLY A 343 8.06 -6.47 -2.21
C GLY A 343 7.85 -6.20 -0.72
N VAL A 344 7.55 -4.94 -0.39
CA VAL A 344 6.57 -4.67 0.68
C VAL A 344 5.26 -5.26 0.15
N LYS A 345 4.68 -6.22 0.87
CA LYS A 345 3.33 -6.75 0.64
C LYS A 345 2.42 -5.53 0.47
N ALA A 346 1.81 -5.45 -0.70
CA ALA A 346 0.75 -4.53 -1.04
C ALA A 346 -0.21 -4.33 0.14
N ALA A 347 -0.81 -3.14 0.27
CA ALA A 347 -1.96 -3.00 1.16
C ALA A 347 -2.97 -4.12 0.86
N ALA A 348 -3.70 -4.59 1.88
CA ALA A 348 -4.64 -5.68 1.69
C ALA A 348 -5.58 -5.38 0.50
N PRO A 349 -5.92 -6.38 -0.34
CA PRO A 349 -6.73 -6.15 -1.53
C PRO A 349 -7.95 -5.29 -1.26
N GLY A 350 -8.17 -4.28 -2.08
CA GLY A 350 -9.27 -3.34 -1.96
C GLY A 350 -9.03 -2.18 -1.00
N ARG A 351 -7.93 -2.11 -0.24
CA ARG A 351 -7.69 -1.03 0.74
C ARG A 351 -6.96 0.18 0.14
N PRO A 352 -7.08 1.38 0.75
CA PRO A 352 -6.21 2.52 0.40
C PRO A 352 -4.74 2.11 0.48
N GLY A 353 -4.00 2.38 -0.60
CA GLY A 353 -2.62 1.91 -0.79
C GLY A 353 -2.48 0.58 -1.54
N ASP A 354 -3.60 -0.03 -1.96
CA ASP A 354 -3.57 -1.21 -2.85
C ASP A 354 -3.00 -0.80 -4.22
N PRO A 355 -1.85 -1.37 -4.64
CA PRO A 355 -1.19 -1.02 -5.90
C PRO A 355 -1.98 -1.47 -7.14
N HIS A 356 -3.03 -2.27 -6.97
CA HIS A 356 -3.91 -2.71 -8.05
C HIS A 356 -5.10 -1.77 -8.29
N ILE A 357 -5.23 -0.68 -7.51
CA ILE A 357 -6.23 0.35 -7.71
C ILE A 357 -5.56 1.59 -8.29
N THR A 358 -5.99 1.97 -9.50
CA THR A 358 -5.51 3.19 -10.18
C THR A 358 -6.52 4.29 -9.96
N PHE A 359 -6.07 5.44 -9.46
CA PHE A 359 -6.89 6.64 -9.24
C PHE A 359 -6.55 7.68 -10.31
N SER A 360 -7.52 8.01 -11.16
CA SER A 360 -7.38 9.00 -12.23
C SER A 360 -8.03 10.32 -11.80
N GLY A 361 -7.34 11.42 -12.09
CA GLY A 361 -7.66 12.76 -11.59
C GLY A 361 -6.90 13.11 -10.30
N ARG A 362 -7.24 14.26 -9.72
CA ARG A 362 -6.53 14.82 -8.56
C ARG A 362 -7.12 14.32 -7.25
N TRP A 363 -6.59 13.18 -6.79
CA TRP A 363 -6.94 12.54 -5.53
C TRP A 363 -5.95 12.90 -4.42
N ASP A 364 -6.49 13.27 -3.26
CA ASP A 364 -5.73 13.31 -2.03
C ASP A 364 -5.55 11.89 -1.49
N THR A 365 -4.33 11.40 -1.62
CA THR A 365 -3.93 10.08 -1.11
C THR A 365 -2.82 10.16 -0.06
N LYS A 366 -2.46 11.38 0.38
CA LYS A 366 -1.32 11.61 1.27
C LYS A 366 -1.75 12.06 2.65
N THR A 367 -2.89 12.75 2.77
CA THR A 367 -3.36 13.26 4.07
C THR A 367 -3.99 12.17 4.94
N SER A 368 -4.47 11.08 4.34
CA SER A 368 -5.07 9.94 5.04
C SER A 368 -4.58 8.60 4.50
N THR A 369 -4.37 7.64 5.40
CA THR A 369 -4.02 6.24 5.07
C THR A 369 -5.25 5.34 4.94
N THR A 370 -6.46 5.84 5.22
CA THR A 370 -7.70 5.07 5.25
C THR A 370 -8.82 5.67 4.38
N ALA A 371 -8.58 6.82 3.76
CA ALA A 371 -9.57 7.51 2.95
C ALA A 371 -8.89 8.33 1.86
N TYR A 372 -9.26 8.11 0.59
CA TYR A 372 -8.79 8.93 -0.54
C TYR A 372 -9.92 9.78 -1.09
N THR A 373 -9.65 11.06 -1.34
CA THR A 373 -10.68 12.06 -1.68
C THR A 373 -10.35 12.74 -3.01
N PRO A 374 -11.22 12.73 -4.02
CA PRO A 374 -11.07 13.55 -5.21
C PRO A 374 -11.72 14.93 -5.03
N TYR A 375 -11.02 15.99 -5.46
CA TYR A 375 -11.50 17.37 -5.33
C TYR A 375 -11.90 18.06 -6.64
N TRP A 376 -11.79 17.35 -7.75
CA TRP A 376 -12.14 17.85 -9.08
C TRP A 376 -13.15 16.93 -9.75
N ALA A 377 -13.90 17.49 -10.70
CA ALA A 377 -14.85 16.75 -11.51
C ALA A 377 -14.16 15.66 -12.34
N GLY A 378 -14.91 14.62 -12.72
CA GLY A 378 -14.41 13.57 -13.61
C GLY A 378 -13.37 12.65 -13.00
N ALA A 379 -13.08 12.76 -11.69
CA ALA A 379 -12.19 11.83 -11.01
C ALA A 379 -12.86 10.46 -10.86
N TYR A 380 -12.07 9.40 -11.07
CA TYR A 380 -12.53 8.02 -10.97
C TYR A 380 -11.40 7.11 -10.51
N PHE A 381 -11.74 5.88 -10.13
CA PHE A 381 -10.74 4.83 -9.93
C PHE A 381 -11.11 3.57 -10.71
N ARG A 382 -10.08 2.78 -11.03
CA ARG A 382 -10.19 1.49 -11.73
C ARG A 382 -9.42 0.41 -10.98
N THR A 383 -9.97 -0.78 -10.95
CA THR A 383 -9.27 -1.98 -10.49
C THR A 383 -9.87 -3.23 -11.14
N GLY A 384 -9.13 -4.33 -11.15
CA GLY A 384 -9.66 -5.65 -11.40
C GLY A 384 -9.89 -6.37 -10.08
N PHE A 385 -10.87 -7.25 -10.00
CA PHE A 385 -11.10 -8.11 -8.83
C PHE A 385 -11.43 -9.54 -9.24
N THR A 386 -11.02 -10.52 -8.42
CA THR A 386 -11.46 -11.91 -8.57
C THR A 386 -12.73 -12.17 -7.76
N GLY A 387 -13.44 -13.25 -8.06
CA GLY A 387 -14.63 -13.66 -7.32
C GLY A 387 -15.91 -13.37 -8.09
N ARG A 388 -16.99 -13.10 -7.36
CA ARG A 388 -18.36 -12.93 -7.88
C ARG A 388 -18.99 -11.63 -7.39
N THR A 389 -18.56 -11.10 -6.25
CA THR A 389 -19.10 -9.86 -5.67
C THR A 389 -18.02 -8.85 -5.28
N VAL A 390 -18.38 -7.57 -5.38
CA VAL A 390 -17.62 -6.41 -4.90
C VAL A 390 -18.57 -5.37 -4.30
N LYS A 391 -18.16 -4.80 -3.17
CA LYS A 391 -18.84 -3.68 -2.51
C LYS A 391 -17.86 -2.54 -2.28
N LEU A 392 -18.32 -1.30 -2.42
CA LEU A 392 -17.57 -0.09 -2.11
C LEU A 392 -17.78 0.29 -0.64
N GLU A 393 -16.70 0.60 0.06
CA GLU A 393 -16.74 1.23 1.38
C GLU A 393 -16.69 2.76 1.20
N GLN A 394 -17.85 3.39 1.40
CA GLN A 394 -18.13 4.80 1.18
C GLN A 394 -18.48 5.46 2.52
N ARG A 395 -17.83 6.59 2.87
CA ARG A 395 -17.94 7.19 4.21
C ARG A 395 -19.30 7.86 4.46
N GLY A 396 -19.55 8.98 3.81
CA GLY A 396 -20.82 9.71 3.85
C GLY A 396 -21.62 9.54 2.55
N ALA A 397 -22.81 10.12 2.51
CA ALA A 397 -23.68 10.09 1.34
C ALA A 397 -23.04 10.83 0.16
N ILE A 398 -23.02 10.21 -1.02
CA ILE A 398 -22.58 10.81 -2.28
C ILE A 398 -23.20 10.08 -3.47
N ASP A 399 -23.53 10.83 -4.51
CA ASP A 399 -23.96 10.27 -5.79
C ASP A 399 -22.75 9.70 -6.55
N LEU A 400 -22.88 8.47 -7.05
CA LEU A 400 -21.80 7.82 -7.79
C LEU A 400 -22.31 6.92 -8.91
N TRP A 401 -21.40 6.62 -9.84
CA TRP A 401 -21.61 5.68 -10.92
C TRP A 401 -20.57 4.55 -10.82
N ALA A 402 -21.01 3.31 -11.03
CA ALA A 402 -20.12 2.15 -11.09
C ALA A 402 -20.37 1.32 -12.36
N SER A 403 -19.29 0.86 -12.98
CA SER A 403 -19.31 0.00 -14.17
C SER A 403 -18.52 -1.26 -13.91
N ILE A 404 -19.09 -2.41 -14.28
CA ILE A 404 -18.46 -3.74 -14.18
C ILE A 404 -18.18 -4.25 -15.60
N ASP A 405 -16.99 -4.79 -15.84
CA ASP A 405 -16.59 -5.45 -17.09
C ASP A 405 -16.78 -4.60 -18.36
N GLY A 406 -16.62 -3.27 -18.22
CA GLY A 406 -16.87 -2.33 -19.32
C GLY A 406 -18.33 -2.25 -19.78
N GLY A 407 -19.27 -2.83 -19.02
CA GLY A 407 -20.70 -2.74 -19.27
C GLY A 407 -21.30 -1.35 -18.98
N PRO A 408 -22.62 -1.19 -19.10
CA PRO A 408 -23.29 0.05 -18.74
C PRO A 408 -23.04 0.43 -17.27
N ALA A 409 -22.78 1.71 -17.00
CA ALA A 409 -22.65 2.17 -15.63
C ALA A 409 -24.02 2.25 -14.94
N THR A 410 -24.05 1.85 -13.67
CA THR A 410 -25.20 1.92 -12.78
C THR A 410 -25.07 3.15 -11.88
N PHE A 411 -26.16 3.90 -11.71
CA PHE A 411 -26.24 5.04 -10.80
C PHE A 411 -26.57 4.58 -9.38
N TYR A 412 -25.92 5.19 -8.40
CA TYR A 412 -26.17 5.00 -6.97
C TYR A 412 -26.43 6.38 -6.37
N ASP A 413 -27.67 6.60 -5.97
CA ASP A 413 -28.19 7.82 -5.34
C ASP A 413 -27.83 7.85 -3.84
N GLU A 414 -27.26 8.96 -3.36
CA GLU A 414 -26.86 9.18 -1.96
C GLU A 414 -26.12 7.99 -1.29
N ALA A 415 -25.25 7.32 -2.05
CA ALA A 415 -24.59 6.09 -1.64
C ALA A 415 -23.72 6.31 -0.38
N LYS A 416 -23.84 5.44 0.63
CA LYS A 416 -23.12 5.52 1.91
C LYS A 416 -22.91 4.15 2.56
N GLY A 417 -21.90 4.04 3.41
CA GLY A 417 -21.51 2.80 4.09
C GLY A 417 -20.98 1.76 3.10
N THR A 418 -21.39 0.50 3.29
CA THR A 418 -21.03 -0.58 2.37
C THR A 418 -22.03 -0.66 1.22
N VAL A 419 -21.66 -0.12 0.05
CA VAL A 419 -22.49 -0.06 -1.15
C VAL A 419 -22.25 -1.31 -1.99
N ASN A 420 -23.27 -2.16 -2.17
CA ASN A 420 -23.15 -3.36 -2.99
C ASN A 420 -23.20 -3.01 -4.48
N LEU A 421 -22.06 -3.15 -5.17
CA LEU A 421 -21.96 -2.83 -6.61
C LEU A 421 -22.34 -4.02 -7.51
N THR A 422 -22.57 -5.19 -6.92
CA THR A 422 -22.92 -6.44 -7.60
C THR A 422 -24.04 -7.15 -6.82
N PRO A 423 -25.24 -6.52 -6.72
CA PRO A 423 -26.37 -7.07 -5.97
C PRO A 423 -26.79 -8.46 -6.47
N THR A 424 -26.62 -8.71 -7.77
CA THR A 424 -26.66 -10.05 -8.36
C THR A 424 -25.22 -10.53 -8.52
N PRO A 425 -24.82 -11.66 -7.89
CA PRO A 425 -23.46 -12.19 -8.02
C PRO A 425 -23.11 -12.50 -9.48
N LEU A 426 -21.92 -12.08 -9.90
CA LEU A 426 -21.36 -12.36 -11.22
C LEU A 426 -20.98 -13.85 -11.34
N ALA A 427 -20.56 -14.27 -12.54
CA ALA A 427 -19.86 -15.54 -12.69
C ALA A 427 -18.57 -15.54 -11.84
N ALA A 428 -18.05 -16.71 -11.46
CA ALA A 428 -16.75 -16.75 -10.80
C ALA A 428 -15.65 -16.46 -11.81
N GLY A 429 -14.79 -15.48 -11.54
CA GLY A 429 -13.69 -15.16 -12.46
C GLY A 429 -13.01 -13.85 -12.13
N ASN A 430 -12.38 -13.27 -13.14
CA ASN A 430 -11.77 -11.94 -13.09
C ASN A 430 -12.73 -10.93 -13.68
N HIS A 431 -12.97 -9.85 -12.96
CA HIS A 431 -13.85 -8.77 -13.35
C HIS A 431 -13.12 -7.43 -13.28
N THR A 432 -13.55 -6.44 -14.05
CA THR A 432 -13.07 -5.06 -13.93
C THR A 432 -14.12 -4.17 -13.29
N LEU A 433 -13.67 -3.23 -12.46
CA LEU A 433 -14.49 -2.23 -11.79
C LEU A 433 -13.97 -0.83 -12.13
N GLN A 434 -14.89 0.07 -12.47
CA GLN A 434 -14.66 1.50 -12.50
C GLN A 434 -15.72 2.21 -11.67
N VAL A 435 -15.31 3.16 -10.83
CA VAL A 435 -16.23 4.00 -10.05
C VAL A 435 -15.86 5.46 -10.20
N ASN A 436 -16.86 6.31 -10.38
CA ASN A 436 -16.71 7.75 -10.41
C ASN A 436 -17.76 8.44 -9.56
N TYR A 437 -17.35 9.46 -8.79
CA TYR A 437 -18.28 10.28 -8.02
C TYR A 437 -18.87 11.38 -8.89
N GLN A 438 -20.13 11.74 -8.61
CA GLN A 438 -20.79 12.86 -9.25
C GLN A 438 -20.42 14.15 -8.52
N VAL A 439 -19.70 15.04 -9.20
CA VAL A 439 -19.34 16.36 -8.67
C VAL A 439 -20.09 17.43 -9.46
N ILE A 440 -20.77 18.33 -8.76
CA ILE A 440 -21.47 19.46 -9.37
C ILE A 440 -20.64 20.72 -9.19
N ALA A 441 -19.86 21.10 -10.20
CA ALA A 441 -19.52 22.50 -10.50
C ALA A 441 -19.10 23.42 -9.31
N GLY A 442 -18.31 22.94 -8.34
CA GLY A 442 -17.90 23.74 -7.17
C GLY A 442 -18.89 23.74 -6.00
N SER A 443 -20.08 23.16 -6.18
CA SER A 443 -20.98 22.71 -5.11
C SER A 443 -20.82 21.19 -4.93
N TYR A 444 -19.95 20.81 -4.02
CA TYR A 444 -19.84 19.42 -3.57
C TYR A 444 -21.08 19.08 -2.73
N HIS A 445 -22.07 18.42 -3.34
CA HIS A 445 -23.13 17.76 -2.57
C HIS A 445 -22.67 16.34 -2.25
N GLY A 446 -22.31 16.12 -0.99
CA GLY A 446 -21.93 14.80 -0.49
C GLY A 446 -20.44 14.61 -0.20
N ASP A 447 -20.09 13.38 0.17
CA ASP A 447 -18.78 13.01 0.72
C ASP A 447 -18.03 12.05 -0.22
N ALA A 448 -17.51 12.54 -1.34
CA ALA A 448 -16.76 11.72 -2.30
C ALA A 448 -15.46 11.15 -1.67
N VAL A 449 -15.49 9.92 -1.14
CA VAL A 449 -14.37 9.31 -0.41
C VAL A 449 -14.30 7.82 -0.61
N PHE A 450 -13.17 7.36 -1.15
CA PHE A 450 -12.84 5.93 -1.21
C PHE A 450 -12.22 5.46 0.12
N GLN A 451 -12.89 4.55 0.85
CA GLN A 451 -12.32 3.89 2.05
C GLN A 451 -11.89 2.45 1.81
N GLY A 452 -12.35 1.83 0.73
CA GLY A 452 -11.92 0.50 0.32
C GLY A 452 -12.96 -0.26 -0.50
N LEU A 453 -12.62 -1.50 -0.82
CA LEU A 453 -13.52 -2.49 -1.41
C LEU A 453 -13.65 -3.68 -0.47
N THR A 454 -14.87 -4.16 -0.29
CA THR A 454 -15.14 -5.48 0.29
C THR A 454 -15.32 -6.49 -0.84
N LEU A 455 -14.49 -7.53 -0.85
CA LEU A 455 -14.51 -8.62 -1.84
C LEU A 455 -15.02 -9.92 -1.20
N ASP A 456 -15.31 -10.92 -2.03
CA ASP A 456 -15.56 -12.29 -1.56
C ASP A 456 -14.37 -12.84 -0.75
N SER A 457 -14.62 -13.85 0.08
CA SER A 457 -13.55 -14.52 0.82
C SER A 457 -12.51 -15.13 -0.14
N GLY A 458 -11.22 -14.81 0.08
CA GLY A 458 -10.12 -15.26 -0.77
C GLY A 458 -9.98 -14.53 -2.11
N ALA A 459 -10.90 -13.60 -2.44
CA ALA A 459 -10.76 -12.76 -3.61
C ALA A 459 -9.66 -11.71 -3.43
N THR A 460 -9.09 -11.28 -4.55
CA THR A 460 -8.01 -10.27 -4.60
C THR A 460 -8.29 -9.26 -5.70
N THR A 461 -7.60 -8.13 -5.63
CA THR A 461 -7.51 -7.17 -6.72
C THR A 461 -6.38 -7.54 -7.68
N PHE A 462 -6.46 -7.04 -8.91
CA PHE A 462 -5.40 -7.07 -9.90
C PHE A 462 -5.43 -5.79 -10.75
N THR A 463 -4.32 -5.43 -11.39
CA THR A 463 -4.27 -4.24 -12.25
C THR A 463 -4.88 -4.59 -13.62
N PRO A 464 -6.01 -3.98 -14.02
CA PRO A 464 -6.58 -4.22 -15.34
C PRO A 464 -5.72 -3.52 -16.41
N PRO A 465 -5.85 -3.89 -17.70
CA PRO A 465 -5.22 -3.15 -18.78
C PRO A 465 -5.62 -1.67 -18.71
N ALA A 466 -4.65 -0.79 -18.49
CA ALA A 466 -4.87 0.63 -18.37
C ALA A 466 -4.57 1.37 -19.68
N PRO A 467 -5.28 2.47 -19.98
CA PRO A 467 -4.89 3.42 -21.00
C PRO A 467 -3.42 3.86 -20.87
N LYS A 468 -2.70 3.95 -21.99
CA LYS A 468 -1.31 4.43 -22.01
C LYS A 468 -1.19 5.95 -22.02
N LYS A 469 -2.30 6.66 -22.22
CA LYS A 469 -2.34 8.10 -22.45
C LYS A 469 -3.32 8.74 -21.48
N LEU A 470 -3.03 9.98 -21.06
CA LEU A 470 -3.91 10.80 -20.24
C LEU A 470 -4.21 12.14 -20.94
N ILE A 471 -5.47 12.58 -20.89
CA ILE A 471 -5.93 13.87 -21.38
C ILE A 471 -6.52 14.67 -20.21
N GLU A 472 -5.94 15.85 -19.93
CA GLU A 472 -6.46 16.75 -18.89
C GLU A 472 -7.32 17.85 -19.52
N PHE A 473 -8.58 17.95 -19.09
CA PHE A 473 -9.53 18.96 -19.55
C PHE A 473 -9.63 20.06 -18.49
N VAL A 474 -9.30 21.29 -18.86
CA VAL A 474 -9.34 22.46 -17.99
C VAL A 474 -10.48 23.37 -18.44
N GLY A 475 -11.37 23.77 -17.53
CA GLY A 475 -12.47 24.65 -17.92
C GLY A 475 -13.46 25.03 -16.85
N ASP A 476 -14.64 25.44 -17.30
CA ASP A 476 -15.73 25.95 -16.47
C ASP A 476 -16.91 24.95 -16.35
N SER A 477 -18.13 25.46 -16.12
CA SER A 477 -19.36 24.68 -16.04
C SER A 477 -19.61 23.78 -17.26
N ILE A 478 -19.15 24.19 -18.45
CA ILE A 478 -19.27 23.38 -19.66
C ILE A 478 -18.35 22.17 -19.57
N THR A 479 -17.10 22.34 -19.11
CA THR A 479 -16.16 21.23 -18.94
C THR A 479 -16.58 20.27 -17.83
N VAL A 480 -17.27 20.77 -16.80
CA VAL A 480 -17.92 19.93 -15.77
C VAL A 480 -19.08 19.10 -16.33
N GLY A 481 -19.75 19.55 -17.40
CA GLY A 481 -20.96 18.92 -17.94
C GLY A 481 -22.25 19.41 -17.30
N THR A 482 -22.29 20.68 -16.89
CA THR A 482 -23.51 21.30 -16.33
C THR A 482 -24.67 21.17 -17.31
N THR A 483 -25.86 20.85 -16.83
CA THR A 483 -27.09 20.56 -17.61
C THR A 483 -27.12 19.24 -18.41
N THR A 484 -26.03 18.45 -18.42
CA THR A 484 -26.07 17.09 -18.98
C THR A 484 -26.72 16.10 -18.01
N SER A 485 -27.21 14.98 -18.53
CA SER A 485 -27.95 13.98 -17.77
C SER A 485 -27.13 13.27 -16.69
N GLN A 486 -25.80 13.23 -16.80
CA GLN A 486 -24.90 12.55 -15.85
C GLN A 486 -23.67 13.40 -15.50
N ASN A 487 -23.79 14.73 -15.57
CA ASN A 487 -22.70 15.68 -15.29
C ASN A 487 -21.39 15.31 -16.00
N ALA A 488 -20.32 15.11 -15.24
CA ALA A 488 -18.98 14.85 -15.75
C ALA A 488 -18.94 13.63 -16.68
N ARG A 489 -19.75 12.59 -16.41
CA ARG A 489 -19.72 11.32 -17.17
C ARG A 489 -20.24 11.47 -18.60
N THR A 490 -21.15 12.40 -18.83
CA THR A 490 -21.71 12.74 -20.16
C THR A 490 -21.12 14.01 -20.74
N ALA A 491 -20.16 14.63 -20.05
CA ALA A 491 -19.43 15.78 -20.55
C ALA A 491 -18.43 15.37 -21.62
N TYR A 492 -18.06 16.33 -22.48
CA TYR A 492 -17.20 16.06 -23.65
C TYR A 492 -15.82 15.53 -23.24
N GLY A 493 -15.29 15.95 -22.08
CA GLY A 493 -13.99 15.48 -21.58
C GLY A 493 -13.99 13.97 -21.33
N TRP A 494 -15.00 13.49 -20.60
CA TRP A 494 -15.20 12.07 -20.34
C TRP A 494 -15.46 11.28 -21.62
N LEU A 495 -16.38 11.76 -22.47
CA LEU A 495 -16.73 11.10 -23.72
C LEU A 495 -15.53 10.97 -24.67
N ILE A 496 -14.64 11.96 -24.74
CA ILE A 496 -13.42 11.91 -25.55
C ILE A 496 -12.44 10.90 -24.96
N GLY A 497 -12.22 10.91 -23.63
CA GLY A 497 -11.30 9.98 -22.97
C GLY A 497 -11.70 8.53 -23.22
N GLU A 498 -12.98 8.19 -22.97
CA GLU A 498 -13.51 6.85 -23.24
C GLU A 498 -13.43 6.48 -24.73
N ARG A 499 -13.78 7.39 -25.65
CA ARG A 499 -13.70 7.15 -27.11
C ARG A 499 -12.28 6.87 -27.58
N LEU A 500 -11.28 7.54 -27.00
CA LEU A 500 -9.88 7.40 -27.39
C LEU A 500 -9.15 6.30 -26.61
N GLY A 501 -9.82 5.63 -25.67
CA GLY A 501 -9.17 4.68 -24.77
C GLY A 501 -8.04 5.33 -23.97
N ALA A 502 -8.24 6.59 -23.57
CA ALA A 502 -7.30 7.40 -22.80
C ALA A 502 -7.85 7.61 -21.38
N ASP A 503 -6.97 7.66 -20.39
CA ASP A 503 -7.31 8.23 -19.09
C ASP A 503 -7.67 9.71 -19.25
N HIS A 504 -8.56 10.20 -18.41
CA HIS A 504 -9.01 11.59 -18.46
C HIS A 504 -9.25 12.17 -17.07
N THR A 505 -9.22 13.49 -17.00
CA THR A 505 -9.52 14.25 -15.78
C THR A 505 -10.06 15.62 -16.15
N GLN A 506 -10.97 16.17 -15.34
CA GLN A 506 -11.59 17.48 -15.55
C GLN A 506 -11.21 18.42 -14.40
N ILE A 507 -10.22 19.28 -14.64
CA ILE A 507 -9.87 20.39 -13.75
C ILE A 507 -10.80 21.56 -14.06
N ALA A 508 -12.04 21.42 -13.59
CA ALA A 508 -13.12 22.34 -13.91
C ALA A 508 -14.07 22.57 -12.74
N GLN A 509 -14.62 23.78 -12.69
CA GLN A 509 -15.57 24.24 -11.67
C GLN A 509 -16.65 25.12 -12.32
N GLY A 510 -17.89 25.04 -11.83
CA GLY A 510 -18.98 25.85 -12.34
C GLY A 510 -18.76 27.33 -12.00
N GLY A 511 -19.09 28.21 -12.95
CA GLY A 511 -18.88 29.65 -12.78
C GLY A 511 -17.43 30.10 -12.83
N ALA A 512 -16.46 29.17 -12.89
CA ALA A 512 -15.03 29.47 -12.99
C ALA A 512 -14.71 30.45 -14.12
N ALA A 513 -13.90 31.46 -13.80
CA ALA A 513 -13.29 32.35 -14.76
C ALA A 513 -11.79 32.05 -14.87
N LEU A 514 -11.16 32.50 -15.95
CA LEU A 514 -9.71 32.44 -16.05
C LEU A 514 -9.07 33.47 -15.10
N VAL A 515 -9.52 34.72 -15.21
CA VAL A 515 -8.95 35.86 -14.48
C VAL A 515 -9.55 35.98 -13.08
N ASP A 516 -8.68 36.20 -12.11
CA ASP A 516 -9.08 36.53 -10.74
C ASP A 516 -9.63 37.97 -10.69
N THR A 517 -10.82 38.11 -10.14
CA THR A 517 -11.40 39.40 -9.78
C THR A 517 -11.54 39.40 -8.27
N ALA A 518 -11.16 40.50 -7.61
CA ALA A 518 -11.02 40.59 -6.15
C ALA A 518 -12.20 40.07 -5.30
N ASP A 519 -13.39 39.89 -5.91
CA ASP A 519 -14.62 39.41 -5.29
C ASP A 519 -14.92 37.91 -5.48
N ASP A 520 -14.11 37.12 -6.21
CA ASP A 520 -14.43 35.70 -6.41
C ASP A 520 -13.24 34.73 -6.54
N ARG A 521 -13.19 33.76 -5.63
CA ARG A 521 -12.12 32.76 -5.41
C ARG A 521 -12.07 31.66 -6.48
N MET A 522 -12.59 31.88 -7.68
CA MET A 522 -12.74 30.86 -8.73
C MET A 522 -11.89 31.12 -9.99
N SER A 523 -10.69 31.70 -9.82
CA SER A 523 -9.70 31.82 -10.90
C SER A 523 -9.03 30.49 -11.20
N LEU A 524 -9.32 29.91 -12.37
CA LEU A 524 -8.68 28.67 -12.81
C LEU A 524 -7.20 28.85 -13.12
N GLU A 525 -6.74 30.06 -13.44
CA GLU A 525 -5.31 30.33 -13.58
C GLU A 525 -4.55 30.08 -12.27
N GLN A 526 -5.14 30.48 -11.13
CA GLN A 526 -4.55 30.27 -9.80
C GLN A 526 -4.80 28.86 -9.27
N GLN A 527 -5.98 28.29 -9.54
CA GLN A 527 -6.37 26.98 -9.05
C GLN A 527 -5.76 25.81 -9.85
N PHE A 528 -5.25 26.04 -11.06
CA PHE A 528 -4.68 24.99 -11.90
C PHE A 528 -3.58 24.17 -11.19
N THR A 529 -2.82 24.74 -10.25
CA THR A 529 -1.79 23.98 -9.52
C THR A 529 -2.29 23.32 -8.24
N LYS A 530 -3.58 23.48 -7.88
CA LYS A 530 -4.11 23.07 -6.57
C LYS A 530 -4.62 21.63 -6.58
N LEU A 531 -4.43 20.96 -5.44
CA LEU A 531 -5.07 19.68 -5.15
C LEU A 531 -6.57 19.88 -4.90
N ASN A 532 -6.95 20.76 -3.97
CA ASN A 532 -8.33 21.19 -3.72
C ASN A 532 -8.48 22.68 -4.06
N PRO A 533 -9.39 23.07 -4.97
CA PRO A 533 -9.59 24.48 -5.32
C PRO A 533 -10.29 25.29 -4.20
N ASN A 534 -10.98 24.63 -3.28
CA ASN A 534 -11.87 25.25 -2.29
C ASN A 534 -11.33 25.23 -0.85
N ALA A 535 -10.12 24.73 -0.63
CA ALA A 535 -9.51 24.66 0.70
C ALA A 535 -8.00 24.92 0.65
N ALA A 536 -7.43 25.34 1.79
CA ALA A 536 -5.99 25.45 1.96
C ALA A 536 -5.35 24.04 2.00
N THR A 537 -5.10 23.50 0.82
CA THR A 537 -4.44 22.20 0.62
C THR A 537 -3.10 22.39 -0.08
N PRO A 538 -2.18 21.41 -0.01
CA PRO A 538 -0.96 21.42 -0.80
C PRO A 538 -1.25 21.56 -2.29
N ASP A 539 -0.27 22.05 -3.05
CA ASP A 539 -0.33 21.98 -4.50
C ASP A 539 -0.38 20.53 -4.98
N TRP A 540 -0.96 20.33 -6.16
CA TRP A 540 -1.00 19.05 -6.84
C TRP A 540 0.41 18.56 -7.17
N ASP A 541 0.65 17.28 -6.88
CA ASP A 541 1.90 16.61 -7.20
C ASP A 541 1.88 16.14 -8.67
N PHE A 542 2.38 16.98 -9.57
CA PHE A 542 2.47 16.70 -11.01
C PHE A 542 3.41 15.54 -11.38
N SER A 543 4.15 14.95 -10.42
CA SER A 543 4.90 13.71 -10.67
C SER A 543 3.99 12.47 -10.71
N ARG A 544 2.77 12.56 -10.18
CA ARG A 544 1.82 11.43 -10.13
C ARG A 544 1.31 10.99 -11.49
N TYR A 545 1.16 11.93 -12.42
CA TYR A 545 0.87 11.64 -13.81
C TYR A 545 1.37 12.77 -14.71
N GLN A 546 1.66 12.43 -15.96
CA GLN A 546 2.03 13.38 -17.00
C GLN A 546 1.00 13.31 -18.13
N ALA A 547 0.25 14.39 -18.32
CA ALA A 547 -0.74 14.47 -19.40
C ALA A 547 -0.06 14.43 -20.77
N ASN A 548 -0.68 13.75 -21.73
CA ASN A 548 -0.24 13.76 -23.14
C ASN A 548 -0.91 14.87 -23.93
N ALA A 549 -2.11 15.28 -23.52
CA ALA A 549 -2.79 16.44 -24.04
C ALA A 549 -3.48 17.22 -22.91
N VAL A 550 -3.55 18.54 -23.06
CA VAL A 550 -4.32 19.44 -22.22
C VAL A 550 -5.29 20.23 -23.09
N VAL A 551 -6.56 20.22 -22.74
CA VAL A 551 -7.64 20.84 -23.50
C VAL A 551 -8.24 21.95 -22.64
N ILE A 552 -8.11 23.20 -23.04
CA ILE A 552 -8.50 24.37 -22.26
C ILE A 552 -9.71 25.03 -22.89
N ASN A 553 -10.82 25.11 -22.16
CA ASN A 553 -12.04 25.80 -22.53
C ASN A 553 -12.43 26.76 -21.40
N LEU A 554 -11.88 27.98 -21.44
CA LEU A 554 -12.07 29.04 -20.45
C LEU A 554 -12.31 30.40 -21.12
N GLY A 555 -13.09 31.27 -20.47
CA GLY A 555 -13.45 32.60 -20.97
C GLY A 555 -14.95 32.87 -20.98
N THR A 556 -15.79 31.86 -20.76
CA THR A 556 -17.24 32.02 -20.76
C THR A 556 -17.67 32.99 -19.66
N ASN A 557 -17.13 32.84 -18.44
CA ASN A 557 -17.56 33.62 -17.29
C ASN A 557 -16.81 34.96 -17.14
N ASP A 558 -15.61 35.10 -17.72
CA ASP A 558 -14.78 36.30 -17.62
C ASP A 558 -15.47 37.57 -18.14
N VAL A 559 -16.30 37.46 -19.19
CA VAL A 559 -16.98 38.63 -19.78
C VAL A 559 -18.02 39.22 -18.82
N GLY A 560 -18.64 38.36 -17.98
CA GLY A 560 -19.60 38.79 -16.98
C GLY A 560 -18.95 39.50 -15.78
N ARG A 561 -17.61 39.49 -15.71
CA ARG A 561 -16.82 40.01 -14.59
C ARG A 561 -16.03 41.27 -14.94
N GLY A 562 -16.30 41.88 -16.09
CA GLY A 562 -15.61 43.11 -16.53
C GLY A 562 -14.13 42.92 -16.88
N VAL A 563 -13.70 41.69 -17.15
CA VAL A 563 -12.32 41.38 -17.56
C VAL A 563 -12.04 42.00 -18.92
N SER A 564 -10.99 42.83 -19.02
CA SER A 564 -10.56 43.40 -20.31
C SER A 564 -9.85 42.36 -21.19
N SER A 565 -9.87 42.57 -22.51
CA SER A 565 -9.14 41.74 -23.48
C SER A 565 -7.66 41.58 -23.12
N ALA A 566 -7.01 42.66 -22.67
CA ALA A 566 -5.60 42.64 -22.29
C ALA A 566 -5.35 41.77 -21.03
N GLN A 567 -6.19 41.90 -20.00
CA GLN A 567 -6.11 41.05 -18.80
C GLN A 567 -6.33 39.59 -19.14
N PHE A 568 -7.36 39.29 -19.93
CA PHE A 568 -7.66 37.92 -20.34
C PHE A 568 -6.50 37.30 -21.11
N GLN A 569 -5.98 37.97 -22.15
CA GLN A 569 -4.85 37.46 -22.93
C GLN A 569 -3.60 37.22 -22.07
N ALA A 570 -3.32 38.12 -21.12
CA ALA A 570 -2.19 37.98 -20.21
C ALA A 570 -2.33 36.76 -19.28
N SER A 571 -3.48 36.58 -18.62
CA SER A 571 -3.75 35.41 -17.78
C SER A 571 -3.81 34.12 -18.60
N TYR A 572 -4.31 34.15 -19.83
CA TYR A 572 -4.31 32.96 -20.70
C TYR A 572 -2.89 32.54 -21.04
N THR A 573 -2.02 33.51 -21.36
CA THR A 573 -0.59 33.26 -21.58
C THR A 573 0.08 32.70 -20.31
N SER A 574 -0.29 33.21 -19.13
CA SER A 574 0.18 32.68 -17.83
C SER A 574 -0.25 31.22 -17.62
N LEU A 575 -1.52 30.89 -17.88
CA LEU A 575 -2.03 29.52 -17.79
C LEU A 575 -1.31 28.58 -18.76
N LEU A 576 -1.09 28.99 -20.01
CA LEU A 576 -0.33 28.18 -20.99
C LEU A 576 1.08 27.84 -20.49
N ARG A 577 1.77 28.81 -19.87
CA ARG A 577 3.08 28.58 -19.25
C ARG A 577 2.99 27.60 -18.08
N LYS A 578 2.03 27.76 -17.18
CA LYS A 578 1.79 26.84 -16.05
C LYS A 578 1.53 25.41 -16.54
N VAL A 579 0.71 25.25 -17.57
CA VAL A 579 0.42 23.95 -18.21
C VAL A 579 1.69 23.36 -18.81
N ARG A 580 2.49 24.12 -19.55
CA ARG A 580 3.76 23.63 -20.13
C ARG A 580 4.79 23.26 -19.05
N THR A 581 4.85 24.00 -17.95
CA THR A 581 5.70 23.65 -16.80
C THR A 581 5.26 22.35 -16.15
N ALA A 582 3.95 22.17 -15.94
CA ALA A 582 3.38 20.95 -15.36
C ALA A 582 3.53 19.72 -16.26
N TYR A 583 3.35 19.91 -17.58
CA TYR A 583 3.35 18.86 -18.58
C TYR A 583 4.27 19.22 -19.76
N PRO A 584 5.59 19.05 -19.63
CA PRO A 584 6.57 19.50 -20.62
C PRO A 584 6.33 18.95 -22.04
N ASN A 585 5.74 17.75 -22.15
CA ASN A 585 5.56 17.04 -23.41
C ASN A 585 4.14 17.10 -24.00
N ALA A 586 3.17 17.66 -23.27
CA ALA A 586 1.77 17.63 -23.67
C ALA A 586 1.48 18.49 -24.92
N TRP A 587 0.54 18.05 -25.75
CA TRP A 587 -0.12 18.92 -26.72
C TRP A 587 -1.16 19.79 -26.01
N ILE A 588 -1.12 21.10 -26.22
CA ILE A 588 -2.07 22.05 -25.64
C ILE A 588 -3.07 22.48 -26.72
N PHE A 589 -4.35 22.23 -26.48
CA PHE A 589 -5.47 22.65 -27.31
C PHE A 589 -6.22 23.77 -26.58
N ALA A 590 -6.07 25.00 -27.05
CA ALA A 590 -6.77 26.16 -26.51
C ALA A 590 -8.02 26.42 -27.35
N LEU A 591 -9.19 26.16 -26.79
CA LEU A 591 -10.45 26.31 -27.51
C LEU A 591 -10.87 27.77 -27.52
N ARG A 592 -11.38 28.22 -28.66
CA ARG A 592 -12.40 29.27 -28.64
C ARG A 592 -13.59 28.74 -27.84
N THR A 593 -14.04 29.47 -26.82
CA THR A 593 -15.21 29.06 -26.05
C THR A 593 -16.41 28.84 -26.97
N PHE A 594 -17.31 27.92 -26.64
CA PHE A 594 -18.45 27.62 -27.52
C PHE A 594 -19.41 28.80 -27.68
N SER A 595 -19.46 29.70 -26.69
CA SER A 595 -20.19 30.98 -26.78
C SER A 595 -19.43 32.07 -27.55
N GLY A 596 -18.22 31.78 -28.04
CA GLY A 596 -17.39 32.69 -28.82
C GLY A 596 -16.69 33.80 -28.02
N ARG A 597 -16.75 33.76 -26.70
CA ARG A 597 -16.14 34.75 -25.79
C ARG A 597 -14.62 34.61 -25.79
N PHE A 598 -13.93 35.74 -25.86
CA PHE A 598 -12.46 35.89 -25.86
C PHE A 598 -11.67 35.06 -26.90
N GLY A 599 -12.29 34.59 -27.98
CA GLY A 599 -11.59 33.72 -28.93
C GLY A 599 -10.42 34.39 -29.67
N THR A 600 -10.49 35.71 -29.90
CA THR A 600 -9.39 36.48 -30.51
C THR A 600 -8.20 36.53 -29.55
N GLU A 601 -8.45 36.80 -28.28
CA GLU A 601 -7.47 36.87 -27.20
C GLU A 601 -6.84 35.51 -26.91
N THR A 602 -7.64 34.43 -26.90
CA THR A 602 -7.13 33.05 -26.79
C THR A 602 -6.18 32.73 -27.94
N LYS A 603 -6.56 33.05 -29.19
CA LYS A 603 -5.71 32.84 -30.35
C LYS A 603 -4.42 33.66 -30.27
N ALA A 604 -4.53 34.94 -29.90
CA ALA A 604 -3.38 35.82 -29.72
C ALA A 604 -2.43 35.32 -28.61
N ALA A 605 -2.96 34.82 -27.50
CA ALA A 605 -2.17 34.22 -26.42
C ALA A 605 -1.39 32.99 -26.89
N VAL A 606 -2.01 32.07 -27.65
CA VAL A 606 -1.32 30.91 -28.22
C VAL A 606 -0.22 31.35 -29.20
N THR A 607 -0.50 32.31 -30.08
CA THR A 607 0.50 32.84 -31.02
C THR A 607 1.68 33.48 -30.28
N ALA A 608 1.41 34.29 -29.25
CA ALA A 608 2.45 34.92 -28.43
C ALA A 608 3.23 33.91 -27.57
N PHE A 609 2.59 32.81 -27.17
CA PHE A 609 3.26 31.74 -26.43
C PHE A 609 4.29 30.99 -27.29
N GLY A 610 4.06 30.88 -28.60
CA GLY A 610 5.06 30.41 -29.58
C GLY A 610 5.51 28.95 -29.41
N ASP A 611 4.77 28.16 -28.62
CA ASP A 611 5.14 26.79 -28.29
C ASP A 611 4.74 25.80 -29.40
N ALA A 612 5.71 24.96 -29.81
CA ALA A 612 5.56 24.04 -30.94
C ALA A 612 4.49 22.95 -30.74
N LYS A 613 4.08 22.69 -29.49
CA LYS A 613 3.04 21.73 -29.13
C LYS A 613 1.82 22.44 -28.53
N SER A 614 1.45 23.59 -29.08
CA SER A 614 0.24 24.32 -28.73
C SER A 614 -0.52 24.75 -29.98
N SER A 615 -1.85 24.77 -29.90
CA SER A 615 -2.71 25.22 -31.00
C SER A 615 -4.00 25.84 -30.48
N SER A 616 -4.50 26.85 -31.21
CA SER A 616 -5.86 27.35 -31.01
C SER A 616 -6.84 26.53 -31.85
N VAL A 617 -7.97 26.15 -31.27
CA VAL A 617 -9.03 25.39 -31.93
C VAL A 617 -10.24 26.29 -32.10
N ASP A 618 -10.59 26.58 -33.35
CA ASP A 618 -11.80 27.34 -33.67
C ASP A 618 -13.03 26.43 -33.59
N THR A 619 -13.94 26.80 -32.69
CA THR A 619 -15.19 26.07 -32.40
C THR A 619 -16.41 26.73 -33.07
N THR A 620 -16.20 27.72 -33.95
CA THR A 620 -17.28 28.44 -34.62
C THR A 620 -18.22 27.48 -35.37
N GLY A 621 -19.52 27.59 -35.09
CA GLY A 621 -20.55 26.76 -35.72
C GLY A 621 -20.54 25.30 -35.30
N TRP A 622 -19.85 24.95 -34.19
CA TRP A 622 -19.83 23.56 -33.72
C TRP A 622 -21.17 23.13 -33.11
N LEU A 623 -21.86 24.03 -32.42
CA LEU A 623 -23.12 23.75 -31.71
C LEU A 623 -24.27 24.54 -32.34
N ALA A 624 -25.40 23.86 -32.54
CA ALA A 624 -26.68 24.44 -32.90
C ALA A 624 -27.49 24.84 -31.64
N SER A 625 -28.59 25.55 -31.82
CA SER A 625 -29.45 25.97 -30.70
C SER A 625 -30.04 24.78 -29.93
N ASP A 626 -30.34 23.68 -30.60
CA ASP A 626 -30.88 22.46 -30.00
C ASP A 626 -29.80 21.58 -29.34
N ASP A 627 -28.53 21.93 -29.49
CA ASP A 627 -27.41 21.33 -28.74
C ASP A 627 -27.24 21.96 -27.35
N LEU A 628 -27.99 23.02 -27.02
CA LEU A 628 -27.83 23.81 -25.80
C LEU A 628 -29.09 23.73 -24.92
N SER A 629 -28.91 23.71 -23.60
CA SER A 629 -30.00 23.71 -22.61
C SER A 629 -30.52 25.11 -22.29
N ASP A 630 -29.63 26.10 -22.25
CA ASP A 630 -29.92 27.47 -21.80
C ASP A 630 -29.17 28.54 -22.63
N SER A 631 -28.94 28.25 -23.91
CA SER A 631 -28.12 29.07 -24.84
C SER A 631 -26.62 29.16 -24.51
N VAL A 632 -26.16 28.54 -23.42
CA VAL A 632 -24.74 28.54 -23.03
C VAL A 632 -24.24 27.11 -22.82
N HIS A 633 -24.95 26.32 -22.01
CA HIS A 633 -24.53 24.99 -21.61
C HIS A 633 -24.97 23.95 -22.66
N PRO A 634 -24.05 23.15 -23.20
CA PRO A 634 -24.41 22.04 -24.05
C PRO A 634 -25.21 20.99 -23.28
N ASN A 635 -26.28 20.49 -23.87
CA ASN A 635 -26.97 19.30 -23.39
C ASN A 635 -26.21 18.03 -23.83
N ASP A 636 -26.74 16.84 -23.55
CA ASP A 636 -26.11 15.57 -23.94
C ASP A 636 -25.81 15.48 -25.45
N LYS A 637 -26.68 16.03 -26.31
CA LYS A 637 -26.47 16.08 -27.75
C LYS A 637 -25.29 17.00 -28.07
N GLY A 638 -25.26 18.20 -27.50
CA GLY A 638 -24.16 19.14 -27.69
C GLY A 638 -22.81 18.60 -27.24
N HIS A 639 -22.75 17.91 -26.09
CA HIS A 639 -21.52 17.27 -25.64
C HIS A 639 -21.03 16.18 -26.60
N ARG A 640 -21.94 15.37 -27.16
CA ARG A 640 -21.59 14.41 -28.23
C ARG A 640 -21.08 15.12 -29.49
N THR A 641 -21.72 16.20 -29.91
CA THR A 641 -21.27 17.02 -31.05
C THR A 641 -19.85 17.57 -30.84
N ILE A 642 -19.54 18.05 -29.63
CA ILE A 642 -18.17 18.48 -29.27
C ILE A 642 -17.20 17.31 -29.37
N THR A 643 -17.54 16.16 -28.79
CA THR A 643 -16.71 14.95 -28.85
C THR A 643 -16.43 14.51 -30.29
N ASP A 644 -17.44 14.53 -31.17
CA ASP A 644 -17.33 14.16 -32.58
C ASP A 644 -16.35 15.05 -33.35
N ARG A 645 -16.29 16.34 -33.00
CA ARG A 645 -15.39 17.30 -33.65
C ARG A 645 -14.00 17.33 -33.03
N LEU A 646 -13.89 17.18 -31.71
CA LEU A 646 -12.65 17.39 -30.98
C LEU A 646 -11.80 16.12 -30.83
N ALA A 647 -12.41 14.94 -30.67
CA ALA A 647 -11.65 13.69 -30.50
C ALA A 647 -10.69 13.41 -31.68
N PRO A 648 -11.08 13.61 -32.95
CA PRO A 648 -10.15 13.42 -34.09
C PRO A 648 -8.94 14.36 -34.05
N LEU A 649 -9.14 15.62 -33.63
CA LEU A 649 -8.06 16.61 -33.53
C LEU A 649 -7.03 16.21 -32.47
N ILE A 650 -7.51 15.73 -31.32
CA ILE A 650 -6.65 15.24 -30.23
C ILE A 650 -5.93 13.96 -30.68
N SER A 651 -6.66 12.99 -31.22
CA SER A 651 -6.10 11.70 -31.67
C SER A 651 -4.98 11.89 -32.69
N ALA A 652 -5.14 12.80 -33.65
CA ALA A 652 -4.13 13.09 -34.66
C ALA A 652 -2.78 13.56 -34.07
N LYS A 653 -2.78 14.14 -32.87
CA LYS A 653 -1.57 14.59 -32.17
C LYS A 653 -1.04 13.59 -31.15
N LEU A 654 -1.87 12.65 -30.68
CA LEU A 654 -1.48 11.62 -29.72
C LEU A 654 -0.88 10.36 -30.37
N GLN A 655 -1.14 10.16 -31.67
CA GLN A 655 -0.59 9.05 -32.47
C GLN A 655 0.75 9.38 -33.15
N ALA A 656 1.14 10.65 -33.18
CA ALA A 656 2.46 11.13 -33.62
C ALA A 656 3.42 11.23 -32.43
#